data_AF-A0A9D8AWE8-F1
#
_entry.id   AF-A0A9D8AWE8-F1
#
_cell.length_a   1.000
_cell.length_b   1.000
_cell.length_c   1.000
_cell.angle_alpha   90.00
_cell.angle_beta   90.00
_cell.angle_gamma   90.00
#
_symmetry.space_group_name_H-M   'P 1'
#
loop_
_entity.id
_entity.type
_entity.pdbx_description
1 polymer ?
#
loop_
_entity_poly.entity_id
_entity_poly.type
_entity_poly.pdbx_seq_one_letter_code
_entity_poly.pdbx_strand_id
1 'polypeptide(L)'
;MARPFKKGPGPWILVAALALVILLCAPETPFARADPSGPLALVRIDVREAADLESVIASEVPVHARLYGDDGTEYLLAYVDPSQAQELASRGVTTRVLDPDPRGATYYVVYSHGPMEPLLGSLGVLILEQEEHRAVVRATNGEAERLLAVGLEIVRLDPNPLVLAPQEARVSHASGIVHDPLIEAMIQEVNAATVYSYTGGLSGEWPVIVGGVPYTIATRYSRTTTPVMQATQYVHEHLVSLGLGVSYHEYSLPNSGLKRNVIGEQVGLVDPDRILLITAHLDDTSEDAYNVAPGADDNASGAVGVLIAADILSQYDFGCTLRYVLFTGEEQGLYGSAAYAADAYSAGENVEGVLNLDMIGYNSDSEPTIELHTRPGNGGDLSIAHVFSDVVATYGIDLWPEIVGDGILFSDHASFWNRGYAGILGIEDFEDFTPHYHRTSDRLSTLDMTYYANFVRAGVGTFAHLGCLMEPAASLTGMAFDIDTGTPISGTLVRATLSSTQTWSTVAAADGVYHLDPLPGGTYTVTASAPAYLPYTASDVVAVAGKTTTLDIPLQAVPAMTASFVSSSPDWLGEVTVFTNTTDSAEPLTYEWSLGDGTGIVSAEHPTHTYGAPGVYTVILTATDSGGSAAAKGTVTVYGAPVVGFEHVHPVWAGATTLFTNTSVGEPAGDPGISFEWSFGDGTAPEAMVHAEHVYTAAGVYQVVLTGTNRAGSRTAQRDVRVETAGVALLPRAESQSGDPGTAVSYTLRVSNTGSYTDSYAIAAQESTWVAAVVPHVLHEVGPAEGRDVEVRVMVPGGALAGEEDAAQVRVQSQGNGSMQALSVLTTTARAVYGIDLTFPAGALSGVPGAGVTCTLRITNTGNVTDTLSLAAYGHQWPTFVRSHVGPLGPGCGSDVEVTVLVPMGAERGDADVATISAVSEGDPERAVAGSLKTMVYYRLLMPTMYAALRSWSR
;
A
#
# COMPACT_ATOMS: atom_id res chain seq x y z
N MET A 1 -34.30 29.66 13.09
CA MET A 1 -35.63 30.00 13.64
C MET A 1 -35.48 30.55 15.06
N ALA A 2 -36.55 31.06 15.67
CA ALA A 2 -36.48 32.02 16.78
C ALA A 2 -36.24 31.44 18.19
N ARG A 3 -35.88 32.35 19.11
CA ARG A 3 -35.83 32.26 20.58
C ARG A 3 -37.24 31.93 21.21
N PRO A 4 -37.43 32.01 22.55
CA PRO A 4 -36.89 31.20 23.66
C PRO A 4 -38.06 30.70 24.58
N PHE A 5 -37.78 30.11 25.76
CA PHE A 5 -38.79 30.01 26.83
C PHE A 5 -38.26 30.34 28.25
N LYS A 6 -39.19 30.73 29.14
CA LYS A 6 -38.94 31.39 30.44
C LYS A 6 -39.17 30.50 31.68
N LYS A 7 -38.53 30.94 32.78
CA LYS A 7 -38.66 30.61 34.22
C LYS A 7 -40.02 30.17 34.80
N GLY A 8 -39.94 29.38 35.88
CA GLY A 8 -40.79 29.40 37.10
C GLY A 8 -41.78 28.22 37.25
N PRO A 9 -42.36 27.93 38.45
CA PRO A 9 -42.17 28.49 39.82
C PRO A 9 -41.55 27.42 40.79
N GLY A 10 -41.50 27.46 42.13
CA GLY A 10 -42.27 28.07 43.22
C GLY A 10 -41.86 27.45 44.60
N PRO A 11 -42.43 27.84 45.76
CA PRO A 11 -41.71 27.85 47.05
C PRO A 11 -42.28 26.98 48.20
N TRP A 12 -41.59 26.95 49.34
CA TRP A 12 -42.13 26.58 50.67
C TRP A 12 -41.69 27.57 51.77
N ILE A 13 -42.55 27.78 52.77
CA ILE A 13 -42.44 28.70 53.92
C ILE A 13 -42.92 27.96 55.18
N LEU A 14 -42.38 28.30 56.37
CA LEU A 14 -43.01 28.35 57.74
C LEU A 14 -41.92 28.12 58.82
N VAL A 15 -41.94 28.65 60.06
CA VAL A 15 -42.66 29.78 60.72
C VAL A 15 -41.95 30.07 62.07
N ALA A 16 -41.96 31.29 62.65
CA ALA A 16 -42.82 31.66 63.81
C ALA A 16 -42.65 33.14 64.24
N ALA A 17 -43.64 33.72 64.94
CA ALA A 17 -43.75 35.16 65.29
C ALA A 17 -44.53 35.45 66.61
N LEU A 18 -44.71 36.77 66.92
CA LEU A 18 -45.48 37.49 67.99
C LEU A 18 -44.76 37.70 69.36
N ALA A 19 -44.98 38.76 70.19
CA ALA A 19 -45.85 39.98 70.18
C ALA A 19 -45.12 41.17 70.94
N LEU A 20 -45.35 42.49 70.71
CA LEU A 20 -46.43 43.43 71.13
C LEU A 20 -46.53 43.64 72.69
N VAL A 21 -46.44 44.82 73.37
CA VAL A 21 -47.23 46.10 73.33
C VAL A 21 -46.63 47.24 74.23
N ILE A 22 -46.47 48.48 73.70
CA ILE A 22 -46.74 49.88 74.24
C ILE A 22 -46.38 50.33 75.71
N LEU A 23 -45.70 51.51 75.91
CA LEU A 23 -46.26 52.82 76.44
C LEU A 23 -45.23 53.93 76.93
N LEU A 24 -45.42 55.18 76.46
CA LEU A 24 -45.09 56.55 77.02
C LEU A 24 -43.66 57.11 77.34
N CYS A 25 -43.41 58.31 76.78
CA CYS A 25 -42.75 59.56 77.25
C CYS A 25 -41.42 59.63 78.06
N ALA A 26 -40.57 60.59 77.65
CA ALA A 26 -39.30 61.05 78.25
C ALA A 26 -39.53 62.05 79.43
N PRO A 27 -38.51 62.58 80.19
CA PRO A 27 -37.28 63.21 79.66
C PRO A 27 -35.96 63.14 80.51
N GLU A 28 -34.92 63.84 79.99
CA GLU A 28 -33.68 64.36 80.63
C GLU A 28 -32.42 63.47 80.88
N THR A 29 -31.45 63.62 79.96
CA THR A 29 -29.98 63.81 80.11
C THR A 29 -29.24 63.42 81.41
N PRO A 30 -27.99 62.86 81.34
CA PRO A 30 -26.86 63.64 80.78
C PRO A 30 -25.70 62.89 80.07
N PHE A 31 -24.79 63.72 79.53
CA PHE A 31 -23.49 63.47 78.88
C PHE A 31 -23.50 62.88 77.47
N ALA A 32 -23.01 63.70 76.54
CA ALA A 32 -22.80 63.35 75.15
C ALA A 32 -21.66 62.32 75.00
N ARG A 33 -21.92 61.28 74.19
CA ARG A 33 -20.87 60.43 73.64
C ARG A 33 -20.22 61.19 72.48
N ALA A 34 -18.90 61.21 72.40
CA ALA A 34 -18.19 61.84 71.31
C ALA A 34 -18.51 61.13 69.97
N ASP A 35 -18.47 61.91 68.89
CA ASP A 35 -18.63 61.44 67.51
C ASP A 35 -17.41 60.56 67.12
N PRO A 36 -17.59 59.30 66.65
CA PRO A 36 -16.46 58.42 66.36
C PRO A 36 -15.64 58.81 65.12
N SER A 37 -16.20 59.61 64.20
CA SER A 37 -15.54 59.96 62.93
C SER A 37 -14.57 61.15 63.07
N GLY A 38 -13.53 61.00 63.89
CA GLY A 38 -12.37 61.89 63.82
C GLY A 38 -11.59 61.71 62.51
N PRO A 39 -10.76 62.68 62.11
CA PRO A 39 -9.87 62.50 60.96
C PRO A 39 -8.88 61.36 61.22
N LEU A 40 -8.48 60.64 60.16
CA LEU A 40 -7.29 59.78 60.16
C LEU A 40 -6.07 60.61 60.59
N ALA A 41 -5.14 60.01 61.33
CA ALA A 41 -3.84 60.59 61.64
C ALA A 41 -2.72 59.68 61.12
N LEU A 42 -1.59 60.25 60.68
CA LEU A 42 -0.37 59.47 60.45
C LEU A 42 0.28 59.18 61.81
N VAL A 43 0.55 57.91 62.09
CA VAL A 43 1.01 57.41 63.38
C VAL A 43 2.21 56.49 63.18
N ARG A 44 3.26 56.68 63.99
CA ARG A 44 4.33 55.70 64.22
C ARG A 44 3.85 54.69 65.25
N ILE A 45 4.08 53.41 64.98
CA ILE A 45 3.76 52.28 65.84
C ILE A 45 5.06 51.54 66.16
N ASP A 46 5.50 51.52 67.42
CA ASP A 46 6.75 50.84 67.80
C ASP A 46 6.52 49.33 67.98
N VAL A 47 7.35 48.51 67.32
CA VAL A 47 7.30 47.04 67.37
C VAL A 47 8.48 46.55 68.20
N ARG A 48 8.22 46.22 69.48
CA ARG A 48 9.27 45.87 70.45
C ARG A 48 9.48 44.36 70.56
N GLU A 49 8.46 43.59 70.22
CA GLU A 49 8.45 42.13 70.21
C GLU A 49 7.46 41.62 69.14
N ALA A 50 7.58 40.35 68.72
CA ALA A 50 6.72 39.77 67.69
C ALA A 50 5.21 39.89 68.00
N ALA A 51 4.84 39.89 69.28
CA ALA A 51 3.45 40.06 69.73
C ALA A 51 2.88 41.47 69.47
N ASP A 52 3.73 42.51 69.37
CA ASP A 52 3.29 43.84 68.93
C ASP A 52 2.86 43.78 67.45
N LEU A 53 3.66 43.12 66.58
CA LEU A 53 3.36 42.97 65.15
C LEU A 53 2.11 42.10 64.91
N GLU A 54 1.98 40.96 65.61
CA GLU A 54 0.75 40.16 65.60
C GLU A 54 -0.47 40.99 66.02
N SER A 55 -0.32 41.87 67.02
CA SER A 55 -1.38 42.74 67.49
C SER A 55 -1.77 43.84 66.49
N VAL A 56 -0.80 44.38 65.73
CA VAL A 56 -1.07 45.33 64.63
C VAL A 56 -1.82 44.63 63.48
N ILE A 57 -1.34 43.45 63.05
CA ILE A 57 -2.00 42.63 62.02
C ILE A 57 -3.45 42.33 62.43
N ALA A 58 -3.65 41.89 63.67
CA ALA A 58 -4.97 41.57 64.21
C ALA A 58 -5.87 42.79 64.49
N SER A 59 -5.39 44.02 64.28
CA SER A 59 -6.18 45.27 64.39
C SER A 59 -6.59 45.85 63.02
N GLU A 60 -6.23 45.17 61.91
CA GLU A 60 -6.56 45.58 60.53
C GLU A 60 -6.19 47.06 60.22
N VAL A 61 -5.11 47.54 60.84
CA VAL A 61 -4.63 48.92 60.68
C VAL A 61 -3.88 49.06 59.35
N PRO A 62 -4.20 50.06 58.51
CA PRO A 62 -3.48 50.26 57.26
C PRO A 62 -2.10 50.86 57.55
N VAL A 63 -1.10 49.98 57.61
CA VAL A 63 0.33 50.31 57.66
C VAL A 63 0.82 50.58 56.23
N HIS A 64 1.64 51.60 56.04
CA HIS A 64 2.15 52.07 54.74
C HIS A 64 3.70 52.08 54.64
N ALA A 65 4.41 51.95 55.77
CA ALA A 65 5.84 51.67 55.79
C ALA A 65 6.21 50.81 57.00
N ARG A 66 7.28 50.02 56.85
CA ARG A 66 7.97 49.26 57.91
C ARG A 66 9.43 49.71 57.90
N LEU A 67 9.91 50.22 59.02
CA LEU A 67 11.20 50.92 59.17
C LEU A 67 11.93 50.43 60.42
N TYR A 68 13.24 50.66 60.49
CA TYR A 68 14.10 50.22 61.61
C TYR A 68 14.92 51.40 62.14
N GLY A 69 14.72 51.77 63.41
CA GLY A 69 15.41 52.89 64.07
C GLY A 69 16.93 52.81 63.99
N ASP A 70 17.65 53.92 64.19
CA ASP A 70 19.11 53.93 64.37
C ASP A 70 19.59 52.96 65.48
N ASP A 71 18.71 52.62 66.44
CA ASP A 71 18.94 51.65 67.51
C ASP A 71 18.53 50.20 67.16
N GLY A 72 18.14 49.95 65.91
CA GLY A 72 17.64 48.67 65.39
C GLY A 72 16.16 48.39 65.70
N THR A 73 15.44 49.27 66.40
CA THR A 73 14.05 49.03 66.79
C THR A 73 13.09 49.17 65.60
N GLU A 74 12.34 48.12 65.30
CA GLU A 74 11.31 48.17 64.26
C GLU A 74 10.17 49.14 64.62
N TYR A 75 9.70 49.91 63.64
CA TYR A 75 8.46 50.67 63.75
C TYR A 75 7.71 50.75 62.41
N LEU A 76 6.40 50.94 62.50
CA LEU A 76 5.48 50.99 61.38
C LEU A 76 4.88 52.39 61.24
N LEU A 77 4.66 52.86 60.02
CA LEU A 77 3.90 54.08 59.75
C LEU A 77 2.50 53.70 59.27
N ALA A 78 1.44 54.21 59.90
CA ALA A 78 0.06 53.86 59.59
C ALA A 78 -0.87 55.07 59.58
N TYR A 79 -1.95 55.01 58.78
CA TYR A 79 -3.08 55.93 58.95
C TYR A 79 -4.09 55.33 59.91
N VAL A 80 -4.25 55.95 61.07
CA VAL A 80 -5.02 55.39 62.18
C VAL A 80 -6.20 56.29 62.50
N ASP A 81 -7.42 55.73 62.54
CA ASP A 81 -8.61 56.43 63.03
C ASP A 81 -8.74 56.33 64.57
N PRO A 82 -9.60 57.15 65.23
CA PRO A 82 -9.72 57.14 66.69
C PRO A 82 -10.14 55.79 67.31
N SER A 83 -10.83 54.93 66.56
CA SER A 83 -11.24 53.60 67.02
C SER A 83 -10.10 52.59 66.90
N GLN A 84 -9.36 52.61 65.79
CA GLN A 84 -8.13 51.82 65.60
C GLN A 84 -7.04 52.20 66.62
N ALA A 85 -6.88 53.49 66.92
CA ALA A 85 -5.96 53.97 67.95
C ALA A 85 -6.34 53.43 69.34
N GLN A 86 -7.64 53.35 69.65
CA GLN A 86 -8.12 52.75 70.89
C GLN A 86 -7.90 51.23 70.92
N GLU A 87 -8.02 50.55 69.78
CA GLU A 87 -7.77 49.12 69.67
C GLU A 87 -6.28 48.78 69.89
N LEU A 88 -5.37 49.43 69.16
CA LEU A 88 -3.91 49.28 69.35
C LEU A 88 -3.51 49.50 70.82
N ALA A 89 -4.01 50.58 71.43
CA ALA A 89 -3.76 50.86 72.84
C ALA A 89 -4.34 49.79 73.78
N SER A 90 -5.49 49.18 73.45
CA SER A 90 -6.09 48.09 74.24
C SER A 90 -5.30 46.78 74.17
N ARG A 91 -4.53 46.59 73.08
CA ARG A 91 -3.61 45.46 72.86
C ARG A 91 -2.21 45.70 73.44
N GLY A 92 -1.94 46.88 73.99
CA GLY A 92 -0.65 47.23 74.61
C GLY A 92 0.43 47.72 73.64
N VAL A 93 0.07 47.91 72.36
CA VAL A 93 0.96 48.41 71.30
C VAL A 93 1.24 49.90 71.53
N THR A 94 2.49 50.32 71.35
CA THR A 94 2.91 51.72 71.57
C THR A 94 2.78 52.54 70.29
N THR A 95 2.18 53.72 70.38
CA THR A 95 1.88 54.56 69.21
C THR A 95 2.19 56.04 69.46
N ARG A 96 2.72 56.74 68.45
CA ARG A 96 3.03 58.17 68.44
C ARG A 96 2.43 58.85 67.21
N VAL A 97 1.54 59.83 67.41
CA VAL A 97 1.00 60.63 66.29
C VAL A 97 2.12 61.48 65.70
N LEU A 98 2.34 61.36 64.39
CA LEU A 98 3.29 62.14 63.61
C LEU A 98 2.61 63.33 62.93
N ASP A 99 1.46 63.11 62.28
CA ASP A 99 0.67 64.15 61.64
C ASP A 99 -0.83 63.96 61.93
N PRO A 100 -1.48 64.88 62.67
CA PRO A 100 -2.90 64.78 63.00
C PRO A 100 -3.86 65.15 61.86
N ASP A 101 -3.36 65.63 60.70
CA ASP A 101 -4.19 65.92 59.52
C ASP A 101 -3.48 65.59 58.18
N PRO A 102 -3.48 64.31 57.76
CA PRO A 102 -2.83 63.84 56.55
C PRO A 102 -3.60 64.12 55.25
N ARG A 103 -4.73 64.83 55.31
CA ARG A 103 -5.58 65.03 54.13
C ARG A 103 -4.85 65.86 53.07
N GLY A 104 -4.63 65.26 51.90
CA GLY A 104 -3.89 65.87 50.80
C GLY A 104 -2.39 66.05 51.06
N ALA A 105 -1.84 65.35 52.05
CA ALA A 105 -0.40 65.25 52.27
C ALA A 105 0.23 64.20 51.34
N THR A 106 1.49 64.42 50.97
CA THR A 106 2.39 63.35 50.52
C THR A 106 3.52 63.23 51.54
N TYR A 107 3.84 62.01 51.91
CA TYR A 107 4.94 61.70 52.83
C TYR A 107 6.06 60.98 52.11
N TYR A 108 7.28 61.27 52.52
CA TYR A 108 8.48 60.63 52.03
C TYR A 108 9.32 60.18 53.23
N VAL A 109 9.87 58.98 53.12
CA VAL A 109 10.96 58.53 53.96
C VAL A 109 12.25 58.95 53.23
N VAL A 110 13.02 59.83 53.86
CA VAL A 110 14.24 60.43 53.33
C VAL A 110 15.43 59.77 54.00
N TYR A 111 16.46 59.45 53.23
CA TYR A 111 17.69 58.84 53.71
C TYR A 111 18.91 59.67 53.30
N SER A 112 19.99 59.53 54.05
CA SER A 112 21.24 60.22 53.79
C SER A 112 22.46 59.40 54.22
N HIS A 113 23.41 59.31 53.29
CA HIS A 113 24.78 58.82 53.50
C HIS A 113 25.58 59.59 54.58
N GLY A 114 25.02 60.62 55.22
CA GLY A 114 25.64 61.35 56.33
C GLY A 114 24.61 62.01 57.27
N PRO A 115 25.06 62.68 58.34
CA PRO A 115 24.16 63.24 59.35
C PRO A 115 23.22 64.31 58.78
N MET A 116 21.92 64.11 58.97
CA MET A 116 20.89 64.86 58.23
C MET A 116 20.55 66.27 58.79
N GLU A 117 20.98 66.59 60.01
CA GLU A 117 20.57 67.80 60.75
C GLU A 117 20.82 69.17 60.06
N PRO A 118 21.87 69.41 59.25
CA PRO A 118 22.01 70.66 58.51
C PRO A 118 21.28 70.68 57.14
N LEU A 119 20.91 69.52 56.59
CA LEU A 119 20.39 69.39 55.23
C LEU A 119 18.91 69.74 55.14
N LEU A 120 18.02 68.98 55.81
CA LEU A 120 16.56 69.12 55.66
C LEU A 120 16.04 70.49 56.08
N GLY A 121 16.57 71.05 57.16
CA GLY A 121 16.17 72.36 57.70
C GLY A 121 16.38 73.52 56.72
N SER A 122 17.30 73.37 55.75
CA SER A 122 17.55 74.37 54.70
C SER A 122 16.53 74.31 53.54
N LEU A 123 15.84 73.18 53.38
CA LEU A 123 14.99 72.89 52.22
C LEU A 123 13.51 73.24 52.43
N GLY A 124 13.10 73.53 53.67
CA GLY A 124 11.75 74.01 54.01
C GLY A 124 10.67 72.93 54.11
N VAL A 125 11.04 71.65 54.07
CA VAL A 125 10.12 70.51 54.25
C VAL A 125 9.63 70.40 55.71
N LEU A 126 8.42 69.88 55.92
CA LEU A 126 7.93 69.61 57.27
C LEU A 126 8.44 68.25 57.75
N ILE A 127 9.39 68.28 58.68
CA ILE A 127 9.95 67.10 59.34
C ILE A 127 8.98 66.64 60.44
N LEU A 128 8.57 65.37 60.39
CA LEU A 128 7.64 64.75 61.35
C LEU A 128 8.38 63.82 62.32
N GLU A 129 9.43 63.20 61.81
CA GLU A 129 10.33 62.30 62.50
C GLU A 129 11.71 62.44 61.86
N GLN A 130 12.75 62.44 62.67
CA GLN A 130 14.13 62.53 62.22
C GLN A 130 15.03 61.74 63.17
N GLU A 131 15.94 61.03 62.55
CA GLU A 131 16.99 60.17 63.08
C GLU A 131 18.32 60.65 62.45
N GLU A 132 19.45 60.00 62.75
CA GLU A 132 20.76 60.46 62.27
C GLU A 132 20.85 60.42 60.74
N HIS A 133 20.37 59.33 60.15
CA HIS A 133 20.44 59.03 58.72
C HIS A 133 19.08 58.93 58.01
N ARG A 134 17.95 58.97 58.74
CA ARG A 134 16.59 58.90 58.17
C ARG A 134 15.67 60.01 58.68
N ALA A 135 14.71 60.43 57.86
CA ALA A 135 13.59 61.27 58.30
C ALA A 135 12.28 60.88 57.63
N VAL A 136 11.15 61.08 58.32
CA VAL A 136 9.82 61.08 57.71
C VAL A 136 9.39 62.53 57.53
N VAL A 137 9.19 62.95 56.28
CA VAL A 137 8.84 64.33 55.93
C VAL A 137 7.51 64.41 55.20
N ARG A 138 6.75 65.47 55.45
CA ARG A 138 5.63 65.91 54.59
C ARG A 138 6.18 66.92 53.59
N ALA A 139 6.09 66.59 52.31
CA ALA A 139 6.64 67.38 51.21
C ALA A 139 5.72 67.35 49.99
N THR A 140 5.65 68.45 49.25
CA THR A 140 5.05 68.50 47.92
C THR A 140 6.04 67.96 46.86
N ASN A 141 5.55 67.64 45.66
CA ASN A 141 6.38 67.08 44.58
C ASN A 141 7.61 67.96 44.27
N GLY A 142 7.44 69.29 44.22
CA GLY A 142 8.53 70.24 43.97
C GLY A 142 9.45 70.49 45.17
N GLU A 143 9.17 69.86 46.32
CA GLU A 143 10.03 69.80 47.50
C GLU A 143 10.79 68.47 47.54
N ALA A 144 10.12 67.37 47.20
CA ALA A 144 10.74 66.07 46.91
C ALA A 144 11.84 66.18 45.84
N GLU A 145 11.57 66.90 44.74
CA GLU A 145 12.57 67.22 43.71
C GLU A 145 13.80 67.97 44.27
N ARG A 146 13.64 68.77 45.33
CA ARG A 146 14.79 69.46 45.98
C ARG A 146 15.54 68.58 46.98
N LEU A 147 14.92 67.54 47.52
CA LEU A 147 15.60 66.53 48.34
C LEU A 147 16.55 65.70 47.44
N LEU A 148 16.02 65.15 46.34
CA LEU A 148 16.80 64.44 45.33
C LEU A 148 17.97 65.29 44.80
N ALA A 149 17.70 66.56 44.44
CA ALA A 149 18.72 67.46 43.89
C ALA A 149 19.87 67.86 44.86
N VAL A 150 19.82 67.45 46.14
CA VAL A 150 20.94 67.60 47.08
C VAL A 150 21.59 66.27 47.46
N GLY A 151 21.26 65.17 46.76
CA GLY A 151 21.81 63.83 47.03
C GLY A 151 21.19 63.15 48.24
N LEU A 152 19.88 63.36 48.49
CA LEU A 152 19.11 62.57 49.45
C LEU A 152 18.22 61.57 48.71
N GLU A 153 18.33 60.29 49.05
CA GLU A 153 17.38 59.28 48.59
C GLU A 153 16.01 59.52 49.23
N ILE A 154 14.94 59.31 48.46
CA ILE A 154 13.56 59.43 48.97
C ILE A 154 12.69 58.27 48.49
N VAL A 155 12.11 57.53 49.44
CA VAL A 155 11.04 56.57 49.18
C VAL A 155 9.73 57.25 49.52
N ARG A 156 8.81 57.37 48.55
CA ARG A 156 7.47 57.86 48.83
C ARG A 156 6.70 56.82 49.66
N LEU A 157 6.00 57.27 50.70
CA LEU A 157 5.08 56.43 51.46
C LEU A 157 3.97 55.93 50.52
N ASP A 158 3.87 54.60 50.30
CA ASP A 158 2.88 54.01 49.38
C ASP A 158 1.47 54.47 49.78
N PRO A 159 0.66 55.06 48.88
CA PRO A 159 -0.73 55.40 49.18
C PRO A 159 -1.61 54.19 49.53
N ASN A 160 -1.17 52.97 49.24
CA ASN A 160 -1.83 51.72 49.58
C ASN A 160 -1.17 51.06 50.79
N PRO A 161 -1.92 50.29 51.61
CA PRO A 161 -1.32 49.59 52.75
C PRO A 161 -0.39 48.44 52.34
N LEU A 162 0.62 48.19 53.16
CA LEU A 162 1.51 47.04 53.09
C LEU A 162 0.79 45.74 53.43
N VAL A 163 1.23 44.65 52.80
CA VAL A 163 0.85 43.29 53.19
C VAL A 163 1.79 42.81 54.30
N LEU A 164 1.37 42.98 55.55
CA LEU A 164 2.19 42.70 56.75
C LEU A 164 2.36 41.21 57.07
N ALA A 165 1.39 40.38 56.69
CA ALA A 165 1.50 38.93 56.82
C ALA A 165 2.21 38.39 55.57
N PRO A 166 3.36 37.69 55.69
CA PRO A 166 4.03 37.12 54.52
C PRO A 166 3.09 36.13 53.83
N GLN A 167 3.01 36.20 52.51
CA GLN A 167 2.41 35.15 51.71
C GLN A 167 3.26 33.87 51.91
N GLU A 168 2.63 32.70 52.09
CA GLU A 168 3.41 31.45 52.25
C GLU A 168 4.34 31.27 51.05
N ALA A 169 5.64 31.12 51.31
CA ALA A 169 6.65 30.97 50.29
C ALA A 169 6.40 29.71 49.45
N ARG A 170 6.01 29.90 48.18
CA ARG A 170 5.77 28.82 47.21
C ARG A 170 7.05 28.35 46.52
N VAL A 171 8.05 29.24 46.43
CA VAL A 171 9.43 28.86 46.13
C VAL A 171 10.03 28.27 47.41
N SER A 172 10.04 26.94 47.52
CA SER A 172 10.70 26.23 48.62
C SER A 172 12.00 25.60 48.13
N HIS A 173 13.14 26.20 48.46
CA HIS A 173 14.45 25.62 48.13
C HIS A 173 14.77 24.41 49.03
N ALA A 174 14.66 23.19 48.48
CA ALA A 174 14.89 21.94 49.20
C ALA A 174 16.32 21.40 49.02
N SER A 175 17.29 22.10 49.64
CA SER A 175 18.71 21.72 49.78
C SER A 175 19.47 21.39 48.49
N GLY A 176 20.12 22.41 47.91
CA GLY A 176 21.08 22.30 46.81
C GLY A 176 20.42 22.23 45.44
N ILE A 177 20.85 23.08 44.50
CA ILE A 177 20.57 22.85 43.07
C ILE A 177 21.42 21.69 42.54
N VAL A 178 20.97 21.09 41.42
CA VAL A 178 21.74 20.08 40.68
C VAL A 178 22.28 20.73 39.41
N HIS A 179 23.53 20.41 39.05
CA HIS A 179 24.13 20.89 37.81
C HIS A 179 23.34 20.39 36.58
N ASP A 180 22.65 21.32 35.91
CA ASP A 180 21.92 21.11 34.67
C ASP A 180 22.78 21.56 33.45
N PRO A 181 23.12 20.67 32.50
CA PRO A 181 23.87 21.01 31.28
C PRO A 181 23.14 21.96 30.30
N LEU A 182 21.82 22.03 30.34
CA LEU A 182 21.04 22.96 29.52
C LEU A 182 21.21 24.39 30.04
N ILE A 183 21.14 24.55 31.37
CA ILE A 183 21.41 25.83 32.04
C ILE A 183 22.91 26.19 31.92
N GLU A 184 23.82 25.21 31.95
CA GLU A 184 25.25 25.44 31.66
C GLU A 184 25.44 26.06 30.26
N ALA A 185 24.72 25.55 29.25
CA ALA A 185 24.78 26.10 27.90
C ALA A 185 24.21 27.53 27.83
N MET A 186 23.08 27.80 28.48
CA MET A 186 22.47 29.14 28.56
C MET A 186 23.45 30.18 29.13
N ILE A 187 24.06 29.91 30.29
CA ILE A 187 24.99 30.87 30.91
C ILE A 187 26.31 31.02 30.11
N GLN A 188 26.70 30.01 29.32
CA GLN A 188 27.85 30.13 28.42
C GLN A 188 27.63 31.06 27.23
N GLU A 189 26.37 31.37 26.84
CA GLU A 189 26.07 32.38 25.82
C GLU A 189 26.41 33.80 26.30
N VAL A 190 26.26 34.08 27.59
CA VAL A 190 26.60 35.38 28.20
C VAL A 190 28.10 35.64 28.10
N ASN A 191 28.49 36.80 27.57
CA ASN A 191 29.88 37.18 27.38
C ASN A 191 30.11 38.70 27.45
N ALA A 192 31.33 39.08 27.84
CA ALA A 192 31.78 40.47 28.02
C ALA A 192 31.50 41.38 26.81
N ALA A 193 31.56 40.87 25.58
CA ALA A 193 31.30 41.67 24.38
C ALA A 193 29.81 42.01 24.21
N THR A 194 28.91 41.16 24.68
CA THR A 194 27.45 41.35 24.56
C THR A 194 26.97 42.37 25.59
N VAL A 195 27.37 42.21 26.86
CA VAL A 195 27.10 43.21 27.91
C VAL A 195 27.68 44.58 27.55
N TYR A 196 28.91 44.64 27.02
CA TYR A 196 29.53 45.88 26.51
C TYR A 196 28.70 46.51 25.38
N SER A 197 28.27 45.71 24.39
CA SER A 197 27.55 46.14 23.19
C SER A 197 26.18 46.77 23.51
N TYR A 198 25.40 46.14 24.40
CA TYR A 198 24.08 46.63 24.76
C TYR A 198 24.16 47.83 25.73
N THR A 199 25.07 47.77 26.71
CA THR A 199 25.20 48.83 27.74
C THR A 199 25.64 50.15 27.12
N GLY A 200 26.57 50.15 26.16
CA GLY A 200 26.95 51.37 25.43
C GLY A 200 25.85 51.93 24.53
N GLY A 201 24.84 51.11 24.18
CA GLY A 201 23.64 51.55 23.47
C GLY A 201 22.64 52.26 24.39
N LEU A 202 22.33 51.66 25.55
CA LEU A 202 21.44 52.28 26.55
C LEU A 202 22.06 53.54 27.20
N SER A 203 23.38 53.54 27.43
CA SER A 203 24.12 54.69 27.99
C SER A 203 24.55 55.74 26.97
N GLY A 204 24.19 55.58 25.70
CA GLY A 204 24.38 56.61 24.68
C GLY A 204 25.79 56.81 24.16
N GLU A 205 26.74 55.91 24.46
CA GLU A 205 28.08 55.90 23.86
C GLU A 205 28.01 55.64 22.33
N TRP A 206 26.96 54.95 21.86
CA TRP A 206 26.59 54.86 20.44
C TRP A 206 25.07 54.83 20.21
N PRO A 207 24.59 55.15 19.00
CA PRO A 207 23.17 55.06 18.69
C PRO A 207 22.65 53.62 18.66
N VAL A 208 21.48 53.40 19.23
CA VAL A 208 20.63 52.21 19.03
C VAL A 208 19.67 52.43 17.85
N ILE A 209 18.96 51.38 17.42
CA ILE A 209 17.90 51.50 16.40
C ILE A 209 16.55 51.57 17.11
N VAL A 210 15.76 52.60 16.80
CA VAL A 210 14.40 52.79 17.32
C VAL A 210 13.47 53.16 16.16
N GLY A 211 12.39 52.42 15.97
CA GLY A 211 11.48 52.59 14.83
C GLY A 211 12.17 52.41 13.47
N GLY A 212 13.28 51.66 13.43
CA GLY A 212 14.13 51.51 12.24
C GLY A 212 15.09 52.67 11.95
N VAL A 213 15.25 53.64 12.86
CA VAL A 213 16.13 54.82 12.70
C VAL A 213 17.19 54.85 13.82
N PRO A 214 18.46 55.20 13.54
CA PRO A 214 19.46 55.39 14.59
C PRO A 214 19.10 56.55 15.54
N TYR A 215 19.15 56.28 16.85
CA TYR A 215 18.90 57.24 17.92
C TYR A 215 19.92 57.06 19.06
N THR A 216 20.54 58.14 19.52
CA THR A 216 21.43 58.12 20.69
C THR A 216 20.64 58.50 21.94
N ILE A 217 20.58 57.59 22.90
CA ILE A 217 19.92 57.79 24.20
C ILE A 217 20.88 58.56 25.10
N ALA A 218 20.75 59.88 25.17
CA ALA A 218 21.60 60.71 26.05
C ALA A 218 21.22 60.64 27.54
N THR A 219 19.99 60.19 27.82
CA THR A 219 19.42 59.94 29.14
C THR A 219 18.12 59.15 28.98
N ARG A 220 17.78 58.37 29.99
CA ARG A 220 16.55 57.59 30.16
C ARG A 220 15.68 58.14 31.30
N TYR A 221 16.14 59.15 32.05
CA TYR A 221 15.45 59.87 33.12
C TYR A 221 13.95 60.07 32.87
N SER A 222 13.11 59.52 33.76
CA SER A 222 11.67 59.42 33.51
C SER A 222 10.91 60.74 33.55
N ARG A 223 11.53 61.85 33.96
CA ARG A 223 10.89 63.18 33.79
C ARG A 223 11.01 63.73 32.37
N THR A 224 11.87 63.15 31.53
CA THR A 224 11.99 63.52 30.12
C THR A 224 10.78 63.07 29.30
N THR A 225 10.72 63.52 28.04
CA THR A 225 9.67 63.12 27.09
C THR A 225 10.21 62.18 26.03
N THR A 226 10.87 62.69 25.00
CA THR A 226 11.42 61.87 23.90
C THR A 226 12.46 60.85 24.38
N PRO A 227 13.47 61.19 25.22
CA PRO A 227 14.54 60.26 25.56
C PRO A 227 14.06 58.96 26.24
N VAL A 228 13.35 59.05 27.38
CA VAL A 228 12.76 57.86 28.04
C VAL A 228 11.77 57.11 27.15
N MET A 229 11.03 57.81 26.28
CA MET A 229 10.13 57.17 25.32
C MET A 229 10.88 56.40 24.23
N GLN A 230 12.05 56.87 23.79
CA GLN A 230 12.91 56.16 22.85
C GLN A 230 13.59 54.95 23.51
N ALA A 231 14.05 55.07 24.77
CA ALA A 231 14.61 53.95 25.53
C ALA A 231 13.58 52.82 25.75
N THR A 232 12.38 53.16 26.25
CA THR A 232 11.28 52.20 26.39
C THR A 232 10.77 51.65 25.04
N GLN A 233 10.96 52.37 23.93
CA GLN A 233 10.65 51.85 22.59
C GLN A 233 11.73 50.87 22.09
N TYR A 234 13.01 51.18 22.30
CA TYR A 234 14.13 50.29 21.98
C TYR A 234 13.98 48.93 22.67
N VAL A 235 13.78 48.93 23.99
CA VAL A 235 13.54 47.71 24.79
C VAL A 235 12.33 46.93 24.28
N HIS A 236 11.21 47.62 24.03
CA HIS A 236 10.01 46.97 23.50
C HIS A 236 10.24 46.36 22.11
N GLU A 237 10.91 47.06 21.19
CA GLU A 237 11.22 46.54 19.85
C GLU A 237 12.17 45.34 19.90
N HIS A 238 13.15 45.36 20.81
CA HIS A 238 14.04 44.23 21.07
C HIS A 238 13.26 43.01 21.60
N LEU A 239 12.47 43.15 22.68
CA LEU A 239 11.69 42.05 23.23
C LEU A 239 10.65 41.50 22.23
N VAL A 240 10.05 42.36 21.37
CA VAL A 240 9.16 41.91 20.28
C VAL A 240 9.92 41.11 19.23
N SER A 241 11.19 41.43 18.96
CA SER A 241 12.00 40.70 17.98
C SER A 241 12.28 39.25 18.39
N LEU A 242 12.22 38.96 19.69
CA LEU A 242 12.32 37.62 20.28
C LEU A 242 11.00 36.82 20.23
N GLY A 243 9.90 37.43 19.74
CA GLY A 243 8.59 36.79 19.65
C GLY A 243 7.78 36.78 20.95
N LEU A 244 8.24 37.51 21.99
CA LEU A 244 7.57 37.61 23.29
C LEU A 244 6.24 38.39 23.20
N GLY A 245 5.36 38.12 24.17
CA GLY A 245 4.16 38.92 24.40
C GLY A 245 4.51 40.24 25.07
N VAL A 246 4.79 41.28 24.29
CA VAL A 246 5.25 42.57 24.84
C VAL A 246 4.12 43.57 25.05
N SER A 247 4.12 44.25 26.20
CA SER A 247 3.17 45.32 26.53
C SER A 247 3.84 46.49 27.26
N TYR A 248 3.13 47.61 27.31
CA TYR A 248 3.47 48.76 28.14
C TYR A 248 2.53 48.82 29.34
N HIS A 249 3.08 48.89 30.55
CA HIS A 249 2.31 49.19 31.76
C HIS A 249 2.41 50.69 32.04
N GLU A 250 1.28 51.41 31.94
CA GLU A 250 1.23 52.86 32.05
C GLU A 250 0.93 53.32 33.48
N TYR A 251 1.74 54.23 34.03
CA TYR A 251 1.54 54.84 35.35
C TYR A 251 1.73 56.36 35.30
N SER A 252 1.17 57.08 36.28
CA SER A 252 1.21 58.55 36.33
C SER A 252 2.36 59.07 37.19
N LEU A 253 3.43 59.57 36.56
CA LEU A 253 4.51 60.27 37.27
C LEU A 253 4.12 61.73 37.54
N PRO A 254 4.10 62.21 38.81
CA PRO A 254 3.70 63.58 39.13
C PRO A 254 4.60 64.62 38.45
N ASN A 255 4.00 65.72 37.99
CA ASN A 255 4.61 66.78 37.18
C ASN A 255 5.13 66.36 35.77
N SER A 256 5.18 65.05 35.46
CA SER A 256 5.74 64.52 34.21
C SER A 256 4.73 63.76 33.34
N GLY A 257 3.51 63.50 33.86
CA GLY A 257 2.42 62.86 33.14
C GLY A 257 2.57 61.33 33.05
N LEU A 258 1.88 60.73 32.08
CA LEU A 258 1.92 59.28 31.88
C LEU A 258 3.32 58.80 31.48
N LYS A 259 3.78 57.72 32.09
CA LYS A 259 5.04 57.01 31.84
C LYS A 259 4.75 55.52 31.69
N ARG A 260 5.72 54.74 31.22
CA ARG A 260 5.51 53.35 30.85
C ARG A 260 6.69 52.46 31.24
N ASN A 261 6.39 51.38 31.94
CA ASN A 261 7.29 50.24 32.08
C ASN A 261 7.16 49.36 30.82
N VAL A 262 8.16 48.53 30.54
CA VAL A 262 8.11 47.55 29.45
C VAL A 262 8.04 46.15 30.05
N ILE A 263 7.10 45.32 29.58
CA ILE A 263 6.93 43.94 30.02
C ILE A 263 7.01 43.05 28.79
N GLY A 264 8.03 42.19 28.72
CA GLY A 264 8.02 41.02 27.84
C GLY A 264 7.53 39.81 28.61
N GLU A 265 6.48 39.14 28.12
CA GLU A 265 5.90 37.94 28.73
C GLU A 265 6.14 36.71 27.86
N GLN A 266 6.67 35.65 28.49
CA GLN A 266 6.83 34.31 27.92
C GLN A 266 5.87 33.38 28.67
N VAL A 267 4.72 33.09 28.06
CA VAL A 267 3.62 32.37 28.71
C VAL A 267 3.97 30.91 28.96
N GLY A 268 3.78 30.44 30.20
CA GLY A 268 4.08 29.07 30.60
C GLY A 268 3.20 28.01 29.93
N LEU A 269 3.78 26.85 29.60
CA LEU A 269 3.08 25.77 28.89
C LEU A 269 2.29 24.80 29.78
N VAL A 270 2.50 24.80 31.10
CA VAL A 270 1.91 23.82 32.04
C VAL A 270 0.98 24.50 33.06
N ASP A 271 1.46 25.57 33.69
CA ASP A 271 0.79 26.35 34.73
C ASP A 271 1.11 27.85 34.51
N PRO A 272 0.49 28.50 33.50
CA PRO A 272 0.78 29.88 33.12
C PRO A 272 0.39 30.91 34.20
N ASP A 273 -0.42 30.52 35.19
CA ASP A 273 -0.82 31.38 36.30
C ASP A 273 0.31 31.52 37.35
N ARG A 274 1.36 30.67 37.32
CA ARG A 274 2.60 30.83 38.09
C ARG A 274 3.54 31.76 37.36
N ILE A 275 3.95 32.85 38.00
CA ILE A 275 4.70 33.93 37.36
C ILE A 275 6.02 34.17 38.10
N LEU A 276 7.11 34.25 37.34
CA LEU A 276 8.44 34.65 37.84
C LEU A 276 8.92 35.88 37.09
N LEU A 277 9.52 36.83 37.80
CA LEU A 277 10.01 38.10 37.24
C LEU A 277 11.53 38.19 37.34
N ILE A 278 12.17 38.58 36.23
CA ILE A 278 13.51 39.17 36.24
C ILE A 278 13.38 40.62 35.81
N THR A 279 13.99 41.52 36.57
CA THR A 279 13.67 42.95 36.48
C THR A 279 14.84 43.85 36.87
N ALA A 280 14.78 45.09 36.40
CA ALA A 280 15.69 46.19 36.67
C ALA A 280 14.95 47.50 36.28
N HIS A 281 15.42 48.66 36.74
CA HIS A 281 14.95 49.93 36.17
C HIS A 281 15.70 50.26 34.88
N LEU A 282 14.99 50.96 33.99
CA LEU A 282 15.49 51.44 32.71
C LEU A 282 15.82 52.92 32.75
N ASP A 283 15.28 53.70 33.69
CA ASP A 283 15.68 55.11 33.80
C ASP A 283 17.02 55.31 34.53
N ASP A 284 17.51 56.53 34.45
CA ASP A 284 18.79 57.01 34.98
C ASP A 284 18.62 58.42 35.53
N THR A 285 19.56 58.88 36.34
CA THR A 285 19.68 60.26 36.78
C THR A 285 21.13 60.74 36.74
N SER A 286 21.31 62.05 36.88
CA SER A 286 22.62 62.66 37.07
C SER A 286 22.49 64.09 37.61
N GLU A 287 23.62 64.75 37.86
CA GLU A 287 23.66 66.18 38.12
C GLU A 287 23.14 67.06 36.94
N ASP A 288 22.93 66.47 35.76
CA ASP A 288 22.35 67.09 34.56
C ASP A 288 21.31 66.16 33.87
N ALA A 289 20.49 65.46 34.67
CA ALA A 289 19.58 64.38 34.25
C ALA A 289 18.63 64.71 33.07
N TYR A 290 18.33 65.99 32.81
CA TYR A 290 17.49 66.38 31.67
C TYR A 290 18.22 66.37 30.32
N ASN A 291 19.55 66.35 30.32
CA ASN A 291 20.39 66.50 29.13
C ASN A 291 21.37 65.34 28.93
N VAL A 292 22.04 64.91 30.00
CA VAL A 292 23.04 63.83 29.96
C VAL A 292 23.00 63.04 31.27
N ALA A 293 22.60 61.78 31.20
CA ALA A 293 22.75 60.79 32.26
C ALA A 293 23.02 59.46 31.53
N PRO A 294 24.26 58.97 31.50
CA PRO A 294 24.55 57.75 30.76
C PRO A 294 24.07 56.52 31.56
N GLY A 295 24.15 56.55 32.89
CA GLY A 295 23.58 55.52 33.75
C GLY A 295 24.03 54.11 33.33
N ALA A 296 25.33 53.93 33.10
CA ALA A 296 25.86 52.72 32.48
C ALA A 296 25.90 51.55 33.46
N ASP A 297 26.30 51.85 34.70
CA ASP A 297 26.13 51.01 35.87
C ASP A 297 24.67 51.06 36.33
N ASP A 298 24.15 52.28 36.44
CA ASP A 298 22.93 52.64 37.17
C ASP A 298 21.85 53.20 36.21
N ASN A 299 20.90 52.40 35.73
CA ASN A 299 20.87 50.94 35.79
C ASN A 299 20.82 50.32 34.38
N ALA A 300 21.66 50.80 33.46
CA ALA A 300 21.81 50.11 32.18
C ALA A 300 22.43 48.71 32.36
N SER A 301 23.20 48.47 33.44
CA SER A 301 23.82 47.17 33.70
C SER A 301 22.76 46.08 33.98
N GLY A 302 21.86 46.30 34.95
CA GLY A 302 20.76 45.40 35.27
C GLY A 302 19.73 45.34 34.15
N ALA A 303 19.42 46.48 33.52
CA ALA A 303 18.52 46.51 32.37
C ALA A 303 19.01 45.63 31.22
N VAL A 304 20.31 45.66 30.90
CA VAL A 304 20.92 44.78 29.90
C VAL A 304 21.00 43.33 30.39
N GLY A 305 21.19 43.09 31.68
CA GLY A 305 21.05 41.75 32.28
C GLY A 305 19.68 41.12 31.99
N VAL A 306 18.60 41.89 32.13
CA VAL A 306 17.23 41.48 31.77
C VAL A 306 17.07 41.26 30.26
N LEU A 307 17.65 42.12 29.41
CA LEU A 307 17.61 41.93 27.95
C LEU A 307 18.33 40.63 27.52
N ILE A 308 19.52 40.37 28.07
CA ILE A 308 20.30 39.16 27.77
C ILE A 308 19.59 37.90 28.31
N ALA A 309 18.94 38.00 29.48
CA ALA A 309 18.07 36.92 29.96
C ALA A 309 16.91 36.66 29.00
N ALA A 310 16.30 37.69 28.40
CA ALA A 310 15.28 37.50 27.37
C ALA A 310 15.86 36.88 26.09
N ASP A 311 16.98 37.38 25.57
CA ASP A 311 17.68 36.85 24.38
C ASP A 311 17.94 35.34 24.49
N ILE A 312 18.36 34.87 25.67
CA ILE A 312 18.71 33.47 25.91
C ILE A 312 17.46 32.64 26.21
N LEU A 313 16.67 33.02 27.21
CA LEU A 313 15.61 32.17 27.76
C LEU A 313 14.36 32.11 26.87
N SER A 314 14.14 33.10 25.99
CA SER A 314 13.07 33.04 24.96
C SER A 314 13.27 31.93 23.92
N GLN A 315 14.46 31.33 23.85
CA GLN A 315 14.77 30.20 22.95
C GLN A 315 14.32 28.83 23.52
N TYR A 316 13.83 28.79 24.77
CA TYR A 316 13.50 27.56 25.48
C TYR A 316 12.06 27.57 26.01
N ASP A 317 11.51 26.37 26.28
CA ASP A 317 10.17 26.22 26.83
C ASP A 317 10.18 26.24 28.37
N PHE A 318 9.19 26.90 28.98
CA PHE A 318 9.00 26.92 30.43
C PHE A 318 7.57 26.51 30.77
N GLY A 319 7.39 25.77 31.87
CA GLY A 319 6.07 25.35 32.33
C GLY A 319 5.25 26.48 32.95
N CYS A 320 5.86 27.61 33.29
CA CYS A 320 5.33 28.73 34.06
C CYS A 320 5.78 30.03 33.40
N THR A 321 5.03 31.10 33.65
CA THR A 321 5.20 32.35 32.91
C THR A 321 6.42 33.12 33.40
N LEU A 322 7.33 33.42 32.50
CA LEU A 322 8.47 34.32 32.77
C LEU A 322 8.11 35.74 32.30
N ARG A 323 8.43 36.74 33.12
CA ARG A 323 8.30 38.15 32.76
C ARG A 323 9.65 38.87 32.87
N TYR A 324 10.02 39.51 31.77
CA TYR A 324 11.17 40.39 31.65
C TYR A 324 10.63 41.82 31.78
N VAL A 325 10.81 42.43 32.96
CA VAL A 325 10.16 43.71 33.30
C VAL A 325 11.23 44.79 33.46
N LEU A 326 11.14 45.85 32.65
CA LEU A 326 11.97 47.03 32.82
C LEU A 326 11.12 48.21 33.30
N PHE A 327 11.42 48.67 34.51
CA PHE A 327 10.71 49.75 35.18
C PHE A 327 11.20 51.13 34.74
N THR A 328 10.39 52.14 35.02
CA THR A 328 10.80 53.55 34.90
C THR A 328 10.29 54.31 36.13
N GLY A 329 10.96 55.37 36.53
CA GLY A 329 10.61 56.19 37.69
C GLY A 329 11.05 55.57 39.01
N GLU A 330 11.99 54.61 38.98
CA GLU A 330 12.74 54.13 40.15
C GLU A 330 13.40 55.35 40.81
N GLU A 331 14.22 56.04 40.00
CA GLU A 331 15.00 57.26 40.22
C GLU A 331 14.19 58.51 40.67
N GLN A 332 12.90 58.34 40.92
CA GLN A 332 12.00 59.35 41.48
C GLN A 332 11.21 58.84 42.70
N GLY A 333 11.61 57.69 43.26
CA GLY A 333 11.00 57.00 44.39
C GLY A 333 10.08 55.84 43.97
N LEU A 334 10.59 54.87 43.20
CA LEU A 334 9.96 53.58 42.87
C LEU A 334 8.60 53.66 42.15
N TYR A 335 8.32 54.72 41.40
CA TYR A 335 6.97 54.97 40.87
C TYR A 335 6.46 53.90 39.90
N GLY A 336 7.35 53.37 39.04
CA GLY A 336 6.97 52.36 38.04
C GLY A 336 6.69 51.00 38.64
N SER A 337 7.59 50.50 39.50
CA SER A 337 7.43 49.21 40.18
C SER A 337 6.34 49.25 41.25
N ALA A 338 6.19 50.34 42.00
CA ALA A 338 5.13 50.46 43.00
C ALA A 338 3.74 50.43 42.35
N ALA A 339 3.57 51.09 41.21
CA ALA A 339 2.33 51.00 40.43
C ALA A 339 2.10 49.59 39.87
N TYR A 340 3.13 48.96 39.30
CA TYR A 340 3.03 47.62 38.72
C TYR A 340 2.72 46.53 39.76
N ALA A 341 3.45 46.51 40.87
CA ALA A 341 3.20 45.58 41.98
C ALA A 341 1.82 45.81 42.60
N ALA A 342 1.33 47.05 42.63
CA ALA A 342 -0.03 47.36 43.08
C ALA A 342 -1.11 46.78 42.16
N ASP A 343 -0.93 46.90 40.84
CA ASP A 343 -1.88 46.40 39.85
C ASP A 343 -1.83 44.86 39.76
N ALA A 344 -0.64 44.25 39.80
CA ALA A 344 -0.46 42.79 39.90
C ALA A 344 -1.16 42.20 41.14
N TYR A 345 -0.95 42.81 42.31
CA TYR A 345 -1.62 42.45 43.56
C TYR A 345 -3.15 42.61 43.46
N SER A 346 -3.62 43.71 42.86
CA SER A 346 -5.05 44.00 42.69
C SER A 346 -5.74 43.07 41.69
N ALA A 347 -4.99 42.57 40.70
CA ALA A 347 -5.43 41.54 39.77
C ALA A 347 -5.39 40.12 40.39
N GLY A 348 -4.70 39.94 41.52
CA GLY A 348 -4.54 38.65 42.19
C GLY A 348 -3.50 37.75 41.52
N GLU A 349 -2.52 38.32 40.82
CA GLU A 349 -1.48 37.56 40.12
C GLU A 349 -0.59 36.78 41.09
N ASN A 350 -0.31 35.51 40.77
CA ASN A 350 0.55 34.62 41.55
C ASN A 350 2.02 34.77 41.11
N VAL A 351 2.61 35.92 41.43
CA VAL A 351 4.05 36.18 41.33
C VAL A 351 4.75 35.42 42.46
N GLU A 352 5.52 34.38 42.11
CA GLU A 352 6.17 33.49 43.08
C GLU A 352 7.57 33.95 43.48
N GLY A 353 8.22 34.77 42.65
CA GLY A 353 9.57 35.27 42.88
C GLY A 353 9.93 36.40 41.93
N VAL A 354 10.70 37.36 42.45
CA VAL A 354 11.23 38.52 41.73
C VAL A 354 12.74 38.58 41.92
N LEU A 355 13.49 38.51 40.83
CA LEU A 355 14.93 38.75 40.78
C LEU A 355 15.15 40.17 40.24
N ASN A 356 15.40 41.12 41.13
CA ASN A 356 15.77 42.48 40.75
C ASN A 356 17.29 42.60 40.62
N LEU A 357 17.75 43.15 39.50
CA LEU A 357 19.16 43.39 39.21
C LEU A 357 19.38 44.90 39.17
N ASP A 358 20.27 45.39 40.01
CA ASP A 358 20.60 46.81 40.08
C ASP A 358 22.09 46.99 40.28
N MET A 359 22.70 47.94 39.57
CA MET A 359 24.15 48.24 39.65
C MET A 359 25.00 46.95 39.72
N ILE A 360 25.02 46.21 38.60
CA ILE A 360 25.70 44.92 38.47
C ILE A 360 26.96 45.01 37.59
N GLY A 361 27.47 46.23 37.36
CA GLY A 361 28.48 46.54 36.36
C GLY A 361 29.87 46.85 36.92
N TYR A 362 29.97 47.41 38.13
CA TYR A 362 31.22 47.91 38.69
C TYR A 362 31.86 46.95 39.70
N ASN A 363 33.19 46.83 39.60
CA ASN A 363 34.07 46.25 40.59
C ASN A 363 35.44 46.91 40.40
N SER A 364 36.02 47.47 41.46
CA SER A 364 37.28 48.21 41.44
C SER A 364 38.45 47.45 42.09
N ASP A 365 38.13 46.47 42.92
CA ASP A 365 39.08 45.68 43.70
C ASP A 365 39.45 44.32 43.06
N SER A 366 39.80 43.30 43.86
CA SER A 366 40.10 41.93 43.38
C SER A 366 39.20 40.82 43.92
N GLU A 367 38.20 41.13 44.75
CA GLU A 367 37.26 40.17 45.34
C GLU A 367 35.87 40.46 44.73
N PRO A 368 35.37 39.62 43.81
CA PRO A 368 34.16 39.92 43.02
C PRO A 368 32.87 39.72 43.84
N THR A 369 32.73 40.47 44.93
CA THR A 369 31.63 40.40 45.89
C THR A 369 30.34 40.94 45.27
N ILE A 370 29.21 40.34 45.66
CA ILE A 370 27.87 40.81 45.32
C ILE A 370 26.99 40.71 46.57
N GLU A 371 26.05 41.62 46.74
CA GLU A 371 25.05 41.56 47.81
C GLU A 371 23.69 41.07 47.30
N LEU A 372 23.11 40.12 48.03
CA LEU A 372 21.79 39.55 47.81
C LEU A 372 20.87 39.96 48.95
N HIS A 373 20.18 41.09 48.80
CA HIS A 373 19.32 41.66 49.84
C HIS A 373 17.98 40.92 49.97
N THR A 374 17.63 40.58 51.21
CA THR A 374 16.41 39.84 51.59
C THR A 374 15.71 40.52 52.76
N ARG A 375 14.41 40.25 52.99
CA ARG A 375 13.73 40.71 54.22
C ARG A 375 14.09 39.85 55.44
N PRO A 376 14.17 40.44 56.65
CA PRO A 376 14.43 39.71 57.89
C PRO A 376 13.49 38.52 58.10
N GLY A 377 14.07 37.32 58.03
CA GLY A 377 13.39 36.05 58.28
C GLY A 377 12.41 35.59 57.18
N ASN A 378 12.41 36.20 56.00
CA ASN A 378 11.51 35.77 54.92
C ASN A 378 12.07 34.56 54.16
N GLY A 379 11.42 33.40 54.34
CA GLY A 379 11.84 32.14 53.71
C GLY A 379 11.72 32.09 52.18
N GLY A 380 10.90 32.95 51.56
CA GLY A 380 10.78 33.06 50.11
C GLY A 380 11.97 33.82 49.51
N ASP A 381 12.27 35.00 50.04
CA ASP A 381 13.42 35.81 49.63
C ASP A 381 14.73 35.01 49.83
N LEU A 382 14.89 34.38 50.99
CA LEU A 382 16.03 33.51 51.28
C LEU A 382 16.12 32.30 50.35
N SER A 383 14.99 31.74 49.87
CA SER A 383 15.02 30.64 48.90
C SER A 383 15.54 31.09 47.53
N ILE A 384 15.18 32.31 47.09
CA ILE A 384 15.68 32.91 45.85
C ILE A 384 17.17 33.25 45.98
N ALA A 385 17.59 33.86 47.10
CA ALA A 385 19.00 34.16 47.38
C ALA A 385 19.88 32.90 47.43
N HIS A 386 19.43 31.84 48.10
CA HIS A 386 20.17 30.57 48.12
C HIS A 386 20.28 29.93 46.73
N VAL A 387 19.25 29.99 45.87
CA VAL A 387 19.37 29.49 44.49
C VAL A 387 20.41 30.30 43.71
N PHE A 388 20.51 31.62 43.94
CA PHE A 388 21.55 32.44 43.32
C PHE A 388 22.96 32.04 43.79
N SER A 389 23.18 31.93 45.10
CA SER A 389 24.46 31.46 45.66
C SER A 389 24.84 30.06 45.18
N ASP A 390 23.86 29.15 45.11
CA ASP A 390 24.03 27.80 44.60
C ASP A 390 24.38 27.77 43.11
N VAL A 391 23.81 28.66 42.28
CA VAL A 391 24.17 28.80 40.85
C VAL A 391 25.63 29.21 40.70
N VAL A 392 26.08 30.22 41.46
CA VAL A 392 27.48 30.65 41.46
C VAL A 392 28.41 29.49 41.81
N ALA A 393 28.10 28.75 42.89
CA ALA A 393 28.91 27.62 43.35
C ALA A 393 28.86 26.40 42.41
N THR A 394 27.71 26.08 41.84
CA THR A 394 27.49 24.86 41.02
C THR A 394 28.15 24.96 39.65
N TYR A 395 28.09 26.14 39.05
CA TYR A 395 28.65 26.38 37.71
C TYR A 395 30.06 27.01 37.75
N GLY A 396 30.62 27.28 38.94
CA GLY A 396 31.96 27.84 39.09
C GLY A 396 32.07 29.26 38.52
N ILE A 397 31.04 30.08 38.72
CA ILE A 397 31.02 31.48 38.32
C ILE A 397 31.91 32.27 39.30
N ASP A 398 32.77 33.15 38.78
CA ASP A 398 33.72 33.92 39.58
C ASP A 398 33.01 35.18 40.14
N LEU A 399 32.29 34.96 41.24
CA LEU A 399 31.59 35.93 42.10
C LEU A 399 31.60 35.42 43.55
N TRP A 400 31.42 36.32 44.53
CA TRP A 400 31.26 35.97 45.94
C TRP A 400 29.94 36.54 46.50
N PRO A 401 28.84 35.75 46.53
CA PRO A 401 27.56 36.23 47.03
C PRO A 401 27.48 36.30 48.56
N GLU A 402 27.17 37.47 49.09
CA GLU A 402 26.76 37.68 50.48
C GLU A 402 25.24 37.86 50.57
N ILE A 403 24.59 37.17 51.51
CA ILE A 403 23.13 37.28 51.72
C ILE A 403 22.86 38.25 52.87
N VAL A 404 22.37 39.44 52.53
CA VAL A 404 22.04 40.49 53.50
C VAL A 404 20.62 40.27 54.01
N GLY A 405 20.51 39.97 55.30
CA GLY A 405 19.26 39.56 55.96
C GLY A 405 18.32 40.73 56.28
N ASP A 406 18.81 41.96 56.26
CA ASP A 406 18.14 43.22 56.56
C ASP A 406 18.26 44.19 55.37
N GLY A 407 17.89 43.67 54.20
CA GLY A 407 18.09 44.32 52.90
C GLY A 407 17.51 45.72 52.73
N ILE A 408 18.18 46.52 51.91
CA ILE A 408 17.81 47.90 51.59
C ILE A 408 16.45 48.03 50.89
N LEU A 409 15.90 49.24 50.87
CA LEU A 409 14.58 49.56 50.31
C LEU A 409 14.63 50.49 49.08
N PHE A 410 15.80 50.61 48.44
CA PHE A 410 16.12 51.62 47.41
C PHE A 410 16.23 51.05 45.99
N SER A 411 15.40 50.05 45.68
CA SER A 411 15.22 49.59 44.30
C SER A 411 13.88 48.86 44.17
N ASP A 412 13.53 48.43 42.96
CA ASP A 412 12.20 47.98 42.57
C ASP A 412 11.71 46.72 43.32
N HIS A 413 12.60 45.89 43.88
CA HIS A 413 12.25 44.75 44.74
C HIS A 413 11.39 45.17 45.95
N ALA A 414 11.64 46.36 46.52
CA ALA A 414 10.92 46.88 47.67
C ALA A 414 9.42 47.09 47.36
N SER A 415 9.06 47.44 46.12
CA SER A 415 7.68 47.55 45.65
C SER A 415 6.93 46.21 45.70
N PHE A 416 7.61 45.11 45.40
CA PHE A 416 7.04 43.76 45.50
C PHE A 416 6.97 43.27 46.94
N TRP A 417 7.98 43.59 47.75
CA TRP A 417 7.99 43.33 49.18
C TRP A 417 6.79 43.96 49.90
N ASN A 418 6.44 45.19 49.54
CA ASN A 418 5.26 45.90 50.06
C ASN A 418 3.93 45.17 49.77
N ARG A 419 3.89 44.32 48.74
CA ARG A 419 2.72 43.51 48.35
C ARG A 419 2.78 42.05 48.77
N GLY A 420 3.78 41.69 49.57
CA GLY A 420 3.91 40.35 50.15
C GLY A 420 4.54 39.31 49.22
N TYR A 421 4.84 39.68 47.96
CA TYR A 421 5.55 38.82 47.01
C TYR A 421 6.99 38.56 47.49
N ALA A 422 7.53 37.39 47.15
CA ALA A 422 8.92 37.05 47.42
C ALA A 422 9.85 37.67 46.36
N GLY A 423 11.04 38.11 46.76
CA GLY A 423 12.02 38.65 45.84
C GLY A 423 13.31 39.10 46.51
N ILE A 424 14.33 39.31 45.70
CA ILE A 424 15.64 39.81 46.12
C ILE A 424 16.08 40.97 45.24
N LEU A 425 16.97 41.79 45.78
CA LEU A 425 17.86 42.64 44.99
C LEU A 425 19.23 41.96 44.95
N GLY A 426 19.77 41.75 43.75
CA GLY A 426 21.18 41.51 43.52
C GLY A 426 21.85 42.82 43.07
N ILE A 427 22.88 43.23 43.80
CA ILE A 427 23.64 44.48 43.59
C ILE A 427 25.15 44.25 43.83
N GLU A 428 25.97 45.19 43.36
CA GLU A 428 27.39 45.29 43.71
C GLU A 428 27.66 45.43 45.22
N ASP A 429 28.92 45.24 45.62
CA ASP A 429 29.39 45.33 47.00
C ASP A 429 29.32 46.78 47.54
N PHE A 430 28.65 47.00 48.69
CA PHE A 430 28.61 48.32 49.31
C PHE A 430 29.97 48.77 49.89
N GLU A 431 30.92 47.87 50.14
CA GLU A 431 32.31 48.23 50.51
C GLU A 431 33.14 48.73 49.31
N ASP A 432 32.78 48.37 48.07
CA ASP A 432 33.42 48.82 46.80
C ASP A 432 32.45 49.62 45.89
N PHE A 433 31.45 50.27 46.49
CA PHE A 433 30.36 50.96 45.77
C PHE A 433 30.85 52.03 44.77
N THR A 434 30.23 52.06 43.60
CA THR A 434 30.66 52.88 42.46
C THR A 434 30.75 54.39 42.79
N PRO A 435 31.92 55.03 42.60
CA PRO A 435 32.09 56.48 42.83
C PRO A 435 31.42 57.34 41.75
N HIS A 436 30.72 56.70 40.81
CA HIS A 436 30.06 57.30 39.67
C HIS A 436 28.52 57.37 39.80
N TYR A 437 27.95 56.75 40.85
CA TYR A 437 26.51 56.74 41.16
C TYR A 437 25.85 58.12 41.00
N HIS A 438 24.71 58.15 40.30
CA HIS A 438 23.97 59.37 39.94
C HIS A 438 24.82 60.49 39.30
N ARG A 439 25.79 60.18 38.42
CA ARG A 439 26.65 61.21 37.77
C ARG A 439 26.77 61.05 36.25
N THR A 440 27.03 62.16 35.57
CA THR A 440 27.43 62.20 34.13
C THR A 440 28.71 61.41 33.80
N SER A 441 29.44 60.97 34.84
CA SER A 441 30.62 60.13 34.77
C SER A 441 30.36 58.63 34.81
N ASP A 442 29.18 58.18 35.26
CA ASP A 442 28.80 56.77 35.13
C ASP A 442 28.69 56.45 33.64
N ARG A 443 29.58 55.60 33.14
CA ARG A 443 29.83 55.37 31.72
C ARG A 443 30.35 53.96 31.50
N LEU A 444 30.17 53.45 30.28
CA LEU A 444 30.68 52.14 29.92
C LEU A 444 32.17 51.89 30.23
N SER A 445 32.97 52.96 30.30
CA SER A 445 34.40 52.90 30.65
C SER A 445 34.70 52.69 32.14
N THR A 446 33.72 52.74 33.03
CA THR A 446 33.90 52.55 34.49
C THR A 446 33.63 51.12 34.94
N LEU A 447 32.93 50.31 34.13
CA LEU A 447 32.47 48.97 34.49
C LEU A 447 33.54 47.87 34.25
N ASP A 448 33.53 46.82 35.06
CA ASP A 448 34.31 45.59 34.81
C ASP A 448 33.47 44.59 34.01
N MET A 449 33.78 44.45 32.72
CA MET A 449 33.04 43.58 31.78
C MET A 449 33.13 42.08 32.10
N THR A 450 34.05 41.65 32.97
CA THR A 450 34.21 40.24 33.40
C THR A 450 33.30 39.97 34.58
N TYR A 451 33.39 40.80 35.63
CA TYR A 451 32.50 40.80 36.78
C TYR A 451 31.03 40.91 36.32
N TYR A 452 30.73 41.92 35.51
CA TYR A 452 29.39 42.17 34.99
C TYR A 452 28.86 40.99 34.15
N ALA A 453 29.68 40.40 33.27
CA ALA A 453 29.27 39.21 32.54
C ALA A 453 29.02 38.01 33.47
N ASN A 454 29.77 37.87 34.57
CA ASN A 454 29.52 36.85 35.58
C ASN A 454 28.23 37.11 36.36
N PHE A 455 27.93 38.36 36.72
CA PHE A 455 26.68 38.73 37.39
C PHE A 455 25.48 38.36 36.52
N VAL A 456 25.51 38.72 35.23
CA VAL A 456 24.46 38.34 34.27
C VAL A 456 24.37 36.81 34.12
N ARG A 457 25.47 36.05 34.12
CA ARG A 457 25.43 34.57 34.14
C ARG A 457 24.70 34.04 35.35
N ALA A 458 25.03 34.56 36.54
CA ALA A 458 24.41 34.11 37.78
C ALA A 458 22.92 34.47 37.80
N GLY A 459 22.54 35.67 37.35
CA GLY A 459 21.14 36.06 37.19
C GLY A 459 20.35 35.18 36.22
N VAL A 460 20.89 34.93 35.02
CA VAL A 460 20.29 34.04 34.00
C VAL A 460 20.14 32.61 34.53
N GLY A 461 21.20 32.06 35.13
CA GLY A 461 21.17 30.71 35.71
C GLY A 461 20.18 30.58 36.87
N THR A 462 20.12 31.59 37.75
CA THR A 462 19.15 31.66 38.85
C THR A 462 17.72 31.67 38.32
N PHE A 463 17.46 32.51 37.32
CA PHE A 463 16.12 32.64 36.75
C PHE A 463 15.72 31.39 35.95
N ALA A 464 16.68 30.68 35.34
CA ALA A 464 16.45 29.39 34.68
C ALA A 464 16.19 28.24 35.68
N HIS A 465 16.83 28.24 36.86
CA HIS A 465 16.60 27.24 37.94
C HIS A 465 15.31 27.48 38.73
N LEU A 466 14.94 28.75 38.96
CA LEU A 466 13.65 29.12 39.55
C LEU A 466 12.53 28.90 38.55
N GLY A 467 12.79 29.26 37.28
CA GLY A 467 11.97 28.90 36.15
C GLY A 467 11.75 27.40 36.11
N CYS A 468 10.50 26.98 35.88
CA CYS A 468 10.20 25.58 35.67
C CYS A 468 10.53 25.19 34.21
N LEU A 469 11.83 25.29 33.90
CA LEU A 469 12.44 24.98 32.61
C LEU A 469 11.98 23.60 32.13
N MET A 470 11.51 23.54 30.89
CA MET A 470 11.11 22.29 30.26
C MET A 470 12.26 21.80 29.41
N GLU A 471 12.73 20.58 29.73
CA GLU A 471 13.64 19.82 28.88
C GLU A 471 13.11 19.80 27.44
N PRO A 472 13.84 20.35 26.45
CA PRO A 472 13.35 20.47 25.09
C PRO A 472 13.10 19.07 24.52
N ALA A 473 11.92 18.87 23.93
CA ALA A 473 11.51 17.55 23.49
C ALA A 473 12.54 16.93 22.52
N ALA A 474 13.01 15.74 22.87
CA ALA A 474 13.65 14.85 21.92
C ALA A 474 12.62 14.37 20.89
N SER A 475 13.11 13.94 19.73
CA SER A 475 12.30 13.26 18.72
C SER A 475 13.02 11.99 18.27
N LEU A 476 12.26 10.93 18.01
CA LEU A 476 12.76 9.69 17.44
C LEU A 476 12.06 9.43 16.11
N THR A 477 12.83 9.25 15.04
CA THR A 477 12.31 8.98 13.69
C THR A 477 13.11 7.88 13.00
N GLY A 478 12.61 7.39 11.88
CA GLY A 478 13.31 6.46 11.01
C GLY A 478 12.35 5.78 10.05
N MET A 479 12.87 4.84 9.27
CA MET A 479 12.07 4.00 8.38
C MET A 479 11.89 2.60 8.98
N ALA A 480 10.65 2.11 9.05
CA ALA A 480 10.36 0.70 9.22
C ALA A 480 10.36 0.03 7.84
N PHE A 481 11.23 -0.97 7.64
CA PHE A 481 11.43 -1.61 6.34
C PHE A 481 11.71 -3.11 6.46
N ASP A 482 11.41 -3.82 5.37
CA ASP A 482 11.67 -5.24 5.21
C ASP A 482 13.17 -5.48 5.00
N ILE A 483 13.81 -6.22 5.91
CA ILE A 483 15.28 -6.34 5.97
C ILE A 483 15.89 -6.99 4.71
N ASP A 484 15.15 -7.88 4.03
CA ASP A 484 15.63 -8.62 2.87
C ASP A 484 15.42 -7.86 1.55
N THR A 485 14.34 -7.09 1.43
CA THR A 485 13.97 -6.38 0.19
C THR A 485 14.24 -4.88 0.21
N GLY A 486 14.42 -4.27 1.39
CA GLY A 486 14.49 -2.81 1.55
C GLY A 486 13.15 -2.10 1.37
N THR A 487 12.04 -2.83 1.29
CA THR A 487 10.70 -2.25 1.03
C THR A 487 10.14 -1.62 2.30
N PRO A 488 9.60 -0.38 2.26
CA PRO A 488 9.01 0.23 3.45
C PRO A 488 7.73 -0.48 3.92
N ILE A 489 7.55 -0.62 5.24
CA ILE A 489 6.43 -1.33 5.86
C ILE A 489 5.48 -0.34 6.53
N SER A 490 4.45 0.04 5.78
CA SER A 490 3.35 0.86 6.29
C SER A 490 2.54 0.13 7.36
N GLY A 491 2.03 0.86 8.35
CA GLY A 491 1.22 0.29 9.43
C GLY A 491 2.03 -0.34 10.57
N THR A 492 3.37 -0.28 10.53
CA THR A 492 4.23 -0.73 11.63
C THR A 492 3.95 0.07 12.90
N LEU A 493 3.49 -0.58 13.96
CA LEU A 493 3.35 0.03 15.28
C LEU A 493 4.73 0.11 15.93
N VAL A 494 5.22 1.32 16.19
CA VAL A 494 6.49 1.59 16.89
C VAL A 494 6.19 2.14 18.28
N ARG A 495 6.88 1.62 19.29
CA ARG A 495 6.72 2.01 20.71
C ARG A 495 8.08 2.28 21.34
N ALA A 496 8.30 3.48 21.83
CA ALA A 496 9.48 3.84 22.63
C ALA A 496 9.09 3.86 24.12
N THR A 497 9.86 3.17 24.96
CA THR A 497 9.62 3.03 26.41
C THR A 497 10.85 3.49 27.19
N LEU A 498 10.70 4.54 28.01
CA LEU A 498 11.79 5.16 28.78
C LEU A 498 12.02 4.45 30.13
N SER A 499 10.94 3.96 30.73
CA SER A 499 10.92 3.27 32.01
C SER A 499 9.80 2.23 32.02
N SER A 500 9.70 1.39 33.05
CA SER A 500 8.69 0.32 33.14
C SER A 500 7.22 0.79 33.10
N THR A 501 6.95 2.09 33.15
CA THR A 501 5.60 2.67 33.18
C THR A 501 5.31 3.72 32.10
N GLN A 502 6.30 4.20 31.35
CA GLN A 502 6.13 5.31 30.42
C GLN A 502 6.53 4.94 28.98
N THR A 503 5.51 4.90 28.11
CA THR A 503 5.62 4.46 26.72
C THR A 503 4.88 5.42 25.79
N TRP A 504 5.51 5.75 24.67
CA TRP A 504 4.95 6.50 23.55
C TRP A 504 4.80 5.57 22.35
N SER A 505 3.82 5.82 21.48
CA SER A 505 3.56 4.97 20.33
C SER A 505 3.10 5.73 19.09
N THR A 506 3.58 5.31 17.93
CA THR A 506 3.21 5.85 16.62
C THR A 506 3.00 4.71 15.62
N VAL A 507 2.50 5.02 14.43
CA VAL A 507 2.34 4.06 13.34
C VAL A 507 3.05 4.58 12.10
N ALA A 508 3.90 3.75 11.48
CA ALA A 508 4.63 4.10 10.27
C ALA A 508 3.68 4.43 9.10
N ALA A 509 3.98 5.51 8.39
CA ALA A 509 3.20 6.03 7.27
C ALA A 509 3.31 5.16 6.01
N ALA A 510 2.73 5.61 4.89
CA ALA A 510 2.69 4.84 3.64
C ALA A 510 4.07 4.59 3.01
N ASP A 511 5.06 5.42 3.34
CA ASP A 511 6.47 5.33 2.97
C ASP A 511 7.33 4.65 4.04
N GLY A 512 6.70 4.02 5.04
CA GLY A 512 7.36 3.34 6.16
C GLY A 512 8.02 4.28 7.17
N VAL A 513 7.96 5.61 6.99
CA VAL A 513 8.57 6.55 7.93
C VAL A 513 7.68 6.66 9.18
N TYR A 514 8.31 6.67 10.36
CA TYR A 514 7.64 6.88 11.63
C TYR A 514 8.23 8.10 12.36
N HIS A 515 7.38 8.76 13.15
CA HIS A 515 7.74 9.91 13.97
C HIS A 515 7.17 9.72 15.39
N LEU A 516 8.05 9.80 16.38
CA LEU A 516 7.76 9.83 17.81
C LEU A 516 8.29 11.15 18.37
N ASP A 517 7.41 12.14 18.41
CA ASP A 517 7.64 13.46 18.95
C ASP A 517 6.32 14.00 19.55
N PRO A 518 6.36 14.76 20.66
CA PRO A 518 7.51 14.98 21.54
C PRO A 518 7.84 13.76 22.43
N LEU A 519 9.13 13.53 22.69
CA LEU A 519 9.65 12.59 23.69
C LEU A 519 10.51 13.33 24.73
N PRO A 520 10.53 12.94 26.02
CA PRO A 520 11.57 13.35 26.95
C PRO A 520 12.97 12.94 26.48
N GLY A 521 14.00 13.69 26.85
CA GLY A 521 15.38 13.22 26.75
C GLY A 521 15.60 11.96 27.60
N GLY A 522 16.35 10.98 27.07
CA GLY A 522 16.67 9.76 27.82
C GLY A 522 16.93 8.52 26.96
N THR A 523 17.02 7.38 27.62
CA THR A 523 17.40 6.09 27.03
C THR A 523 16.18 5.18 26.91
N TYR A 524 15.82 4.82 25.69
CA TYR A 524 14.60 4.08 25.38
C TYR A 524 14.86 2.62 25.00
N THR A 525 13.96 1.74 25.41
CA THR A 525 13.71 0.48 24.70
C THR A 525 12.66 0.75 23.63
N VAL A 526 13.05 0.64 22.36
CA VAL A 526 12.16 0.80 21.21
C VAL A 526 11.75 -0.58 20.72
N THR A 527 10.44 -0.83 20.66
CA THR A 527 9.86 -2.05 20.11
C THR A 527 9.05 -1.72 18.85
N ALA A 528 9.02 -2.63 17.89
CA ALA A 528 8.19 -2.47 16.71
C ALA A 528 7.53 -3.79 16.30
N SER A 529 6.30 -3.70 15.79
CA SER A 529 5.51 -4.83 15.34
C SER A 529 4.66 -4.48 14.12
N ALA A 530 4.70 -5.33 13.11
CA ALA A 530 3.82 -5.26 11.93
C ALA A 530 3.24 -6.65 11.62
N PRO A 531 2.04 -6.76 11.02
CA PRO A 531 1.49 -8.06 10.60
C PRO A 531 2.44 -8.80 9.66
N ALA A 532 2.59 -10.12 9.84
CA ALA A 532 3.52 -10.98 9.10
C ALA A 532 5.03 -10.64 9.27
N TYR A 533 5.41 -9.84 10.27
CA TYR A 533 6.80 -9.57 10.64
C TYR A 533 7.10 -9.99 12.08
N LEU A 534 8.31 -10.48 12.33
CA LEU A 534 8.79 -10.76 13.68
C LEU A 534 8.95 -9.45 14.47
N PRO A 535 8.65 -9.42 15.79
CA PRO A 535 8.79 -8.22 16.59
C PRO A 535 10.25 -7.80 16.72
N TYR A 536 10.52 -6.52 16.50
CA TYR A 536 11.84 -5.91 16.68
C TYR A 536 11.95 -5.28 18.06
N THR A 537 13.16 -5.29 18.64
CA THR A 537 13.48 -4.57 19.88
C THR A 537 14.90 -4.04 19.82
N ALA A 538 15.05 -2.71 19.96
CA ALA A 538 16.31 -2.04 20.24
C ALA A 538 16.31 -1.58 21.70
N SER A 539 17.35 -1.95 22.45
CA SER A 539 17.63 -1.36 23.77
C SER A 539 18.60 -0.20 23.62
N ASP A 540 18.71 0.61 24.67
CA ASP A 540 19.73 1.66 24.80
C ASP A 540 19.67 2.76 23.72
N VAL A 541 18.49 3.03 23.16
CA VAL A 541 18.26 4.07 22.15
C VAL A 541 18.21 5.44 22.83
N VAL A 542 19.30 6.20 22.74
CA VAL A 542 19.38 7.54 23.34
C VAL A 542 18.66 8.57 22.47
N ALA A 543 17.54 9.09 22.97
CA ALA A 543 16.88 10.28 22.43
C ALA A 543 17.42 11.49 23.20
N VAL A 544 18.14 12.38 22.53
CA VAL A 544 18.75 13.57 23.16
C VAL A 544 17.75 14.71 23.11
N ALA A 545 17.56 15.41 24.25
CA ALA A 545 16.71 16.60 24.35
C ALA A 545 17.06 17.62 23.25
N GLY A 546 16.02 18.22 22.64
CA GLY A 546 16.14 19.16 21.53
C GLY A 546 16.72 18.59 20.22
N LYS A 547 16.88 17.28 20.08
CA LYS A 547 17.44 16.64 18.87
C LYS A 547 16.53 15.56 18.31
N THR A 548 16.67 15.31 17.01
CA THR A 548 16.11 14.14 16.34
C THR A 548 17.14 13.02 16.33
N THR A 549 16.86 11.95 17.06
CA THR A 549 17.55 10.67 16.92
C THR A 549 16.91 9.88 15.78
N THR A 550 17.73 9.35 14.87
CA THR A 550 17.27 8.47 13.81
C THR A 550 17.57 7.00 14.16
N LEU A 551 16.56 6.14 14.06
CA LEU A 551 16.65 4.70 14.20
C LEU A 551 15.82 4.03 13.09
N ASP A 552 16.47 3.51 12.07
CA ASP A 552 15.79 2.66 11.09
C ASP A 552 15.53 1.27 11.68
N ILE A 553 14.35 0.74 11.40
CA ILE A 553 13.80 -0.48 12.01
C ILE A 553 13.74 -1.58 10.94
N PRO A 554 14.75 -2.46 10.86
CA PRO A 554 14.72 -3.61 9.97
C PRO A 554 13.81 -4.70 10.58
N LEU A 555 12.70 -4.99 9.91
CA LEU A 555 11.80 -6.07 10.27
C LEU A 555 12.06 -7.30 9.39
N GLN A 556 12.19 -8.46 10.04
CA GLN A 556 12.30 -9.76 9.37
C GLN A 556 10.89 -10.32 9.14
N ALA A 557 10.55 -10.63 7.88
CA ALA A 557 9.28 -11.29 7.58
C ALA A 557 9.20 -12.65 8.30
N VAL A 558 8.04 -12.99 8.86
CA VAL A 558 7.80 -14.31 9.45
C VAL A 558 7.94 -15.37 8.34
N PRO A 559 8.75 -16.43 8.53
CA PRO A 559 8.85 -17.50 7.55
C PRO A 559 7.47 -18.09 7.23
N ALA A 560 7.13 -18.18 5.95
CA ALA A 560 5.81 -18.62 5.54
C ALA A 560 5.53 -20.07 5.98
N MET A 561 4.59 -20.24 6.91
CA MET A 561 4.09 -21.56 7.33
C MET A 561 3.67 -22.37 6.11
N THR A 562 4.16 -23.62 6.02
CA THR A 562 3.79 -24.55 4.96
C THR A 562 2.87 -25.62 5.53
N ALA A 563 1.56 -25.38 5.41
CA ALA A 563 0.55 -26.38 5.78
C ALA A 563 0.73 -27.66 4.95
N SER A 564 0.71 -28.82 5.61
CA SER A 564 0.74 -30.13 4.95
C SER A 564 0.11 -31.22 5.81
N PHE A 565 -0.37 -32.29 5.17
CA PHE A 565 -0.83 -33.49 5.86
C PHE A 565 -0.70 -34.74 4.97
N VAL A 566 -0.78 -35.91 5.61
CA VAL A 566 -0.97 -37.21 4.96
C VAL A 566 -2.24 -37.88 5.48
N SER A 567 -2.73 -38.90 4.78
CA SER A 567 -3.91 -39.69 5.19
C SER A 567 -3.72 -41.18 4.91
N SER A 568 -4.51 -42.05 5.54
CA SER A 568 -4.52 -43.49 5.27
C SER A 568 -5.08 -43.88 3.89
N SER A 569 -5.77 -42.96 3.22
CA SER A 569 -6.38 -43.13 1.90
C SER A 569 -5.43 -43.74 0.87
N PRO A 570 -5.89 -44.66 0.00
CA PRO A 570 -7.30 -45.03 -0.20
C PRO A 570 -7.88 -45.97 0.85
N ASP A 571 -9.14 -45.70 1.24
CA ASP A 571 -9.88 -46.48 2.23
C ASP A 571 -11.11 -47.15 1.57
N TRP A 572 -11.71 -48.13 2.24
CA TRP A 572 -12.98 -48.74 1.80
C TRP A 572 -14.20 -48.09 2.48
N LEU A 573 -15.37 -48.18 1.84
CA LEU A 573 -16.63 -47.70 2.40
C LEU A 573 -16.90 -48.29 3.79
N GLY A 574 -16.95 -47.41 4.80
CA GLY A 574 -17.15 -47.79 6.21
C GLY A 574 -15.86 -48.02 7.02
N GLU A 575 -14.68 -47.90 6.41
CA GLU A 575 -13.41 -47.85 7.16
C GLU A 575 -13.15 -46.44 7.74
N VAL A 576 -12.20 -46.36 8.68
CA VAL A 576 -11.80 -45.10 9.31
C VAL A 576 -10.57 -44.56 8.60
N THR A 577 -10.74 -43.46 7.86
CA THR A 577 -9.64 -42.65 7.36
C THR A 577 -8.93 -41.97 8.54
N VAL A 578 -7.61 -42.10 8.63
CA VAL A 578 -6.77 -41.40 9.59
C VAL A 578 -6.04 -40.26 8.88
N PHE A 579 -6.02 -39.07 9.49
CA PHE A 579 -5.26 -37.92 9.01
C PHE A 579 -4.13 -37.58 9.96
N THR A 580 -2.93 -37.37 9.42
CA THR A 580 -1.76 -36.90 10.18
C THR A 580 -1.34 -35.55 9.62
N ASN A 581 -1.57 -34.50 10.39
CA ASN A 581 -0.97 -33.18 10.16
C ASN A 581 0.57 -33.30 10.13
N THR A 582 1.20 -32.68 9.16
CA THR A 582 2.66 -32.57 9.00
C THR A 582 3.10 -31.11 8.76
N THR A 583 2.23 -30.15 9.07
CA THR A 583 2.51 -28.71 8.98
C THR A 583 3.67 -28.32 9.88
N ASP A 584 4.64 -27.62 9.31
CA ASP A 584 5.80 -27.07 10.02
C ASP A 584 5.58 -25.57 10.28
N SER A 585 5.76 -25.16 11.54
CA SER A 585 5.74 -23.76 11.99
C SER A 585 6.64 -23.61 13.22
N ALA A 586 7.19 -22.40 13.41
CA ALA A 586 7.97 -22.04 14.59
C ALA A 586 7.11 -21.74 15.83
N GLU A 587 5.79 -21.60 15.65
CA GLU A 587 4.84 -21.16 16.68
C GLU A 587 3.71 -22.20 16.91
N PRO A 588 3.00 -22.16 18.05
CA PRO A 588 1.89 -23.08 18.33
C PRO A 588 0.74 -22.93 17.32
N LEU A 589 0.25 -24.06 16.81
CA LEU A 589 -0.77 -24.11 15.77
C LEU A 589 -2.18 -24.41 16.28
N THR A 590 -3.15 -23.88 15.54
CA THR A 590 -4.57 -24.27 15.58
C THR A 590 -5.00 -24.82 14.23
N TYR A 591 -6.03 -25.67 14.19
CA TYR A 591 -6.39 -26.45 13.00
C TYR A 591 -7.87 -26.37 12.70
N GLU A 592 -8.21 -26.27 11.41
CA GLU A 592 -9.56 -26.44 10.88
C GLU A 592 -9.53 -27.37 9.65
N TRP A 593 -10.24 -28.48 9.73
CA TRP A 593 -10.34 -29.48 8.67
C TRP A 593 -11.73 -29.50 8.05
N SER A 594 -11.81 -29.22 6.74
CA SER A 594 -12.98 -29.54 5.91
C SER A 594 -12.75 -30.87 5.23
N LEU A 595 -13.50 -31.90 5.60
CA LEU A 595 -13.33 -33.28 5.10
C LEU A 595 -14.03 -33.54 3.75
N GLY A 596 -14.80 -32.58 3.25
CA GLY A 596 -15.33 -32.59 1.87
C GLY A 596 -16.61 -33.39 1.63
N ASP A 597 -17.18 -34.06 2.64
CA ASP A 597 -18.43 -34.82 2.55
C ASP A 597 -19.65 -34.10 3.18
N GLY A 598 -19.44 -32.91 3.74
CA GLY A 598 -20.48 -32.07 4.33
C GLY A 598 -20.68 -32.24 5.84
N THR A 599 -19.84 -33.02 6.55
CA THR A 599 -20.00 -33.23 8.01
C THR A 599 -19.58 -32.04 8.89
N GLY A 600 -19.00 -30.98 8.31
CA GLY A 600 -18.60 -29.75 9.00
C GLY A 600 -17.09 -29.58 9.11
N ILE A 601 -16.66 -28.68 10.00
CA ILE A 601 -15.25 -28.42 10.32
C ILE A 601 -14.83 -29.21 11.57
N VAL A 602 -13.66 -29.85 11.52
CA VAL A 602 -13.05 -30.57 12.65
C VAL A 602 -11.77 -29.85 13.09
N SER A 603 -11.54 -29.70 14.40
CA SER A 603 -10.43 -28.87 14.93
C SER A 603 -9.33 -29.65 15.66
N ALA A 604 -9.20 -30.95 15.40
CA ALA A 604 -8.15 -31.78 15.98
C ALA A 604 -6.85 -31.71 15.16
N GLU A 605 -5.70 -31.91 15.81
CA GLU A 605 -4.39 -31.97 15.14
C GLU A 605 -4.27 -33.19 14.21
N HIS A 606 -4.81 -34.35 14.65
CA HIS A 606 -4.81 -35.61 13.89
C HIS A 606 -6.24 -36.19 13.90
N PRO A 607 -7.15 -35.71 13.04
CA PRO A 607 -8.53 -36.19 13.03
C PRO A 607 -8.64 -37.59 12.41
N THR A 608 -9.76 -38.24 12.68
CA THR A 608 -10.17 -39.50 12.04
C THR A 608 -11.60 -39.34 11.53
N HIS A 609 -11.94 -40.02 10.44
CA HIS A 609 -13.26 -39.89 9.81
C HIS A 609 -13.73 -41.17 9.13
N THR A 610 -15.04 -41.36 8.99
CA THR A 610 -15.63 -42.47 8.22
C THR A 610 -16.65 -41.92 7.25
N TYR A 611 -16.36 -42.05 5.96
CA TYR A 611 -17.21 -41.56 4.88
C TYR A 611 -18.42 -42.49 4.66
N GLY A 612 -19.61 -41.89 4.58
CA GLY A 612 -20.88 -42.62 4.41
C GLY A 612 -21.19 -43.07 2.98
N ALA A 613 -20.39 -42.67 1.98
CA ALA A 613 -20.56 -43.03 0.58
C ALA A 613 -19.20 -43.20 -0.13
N PRO A 614 -19.11 -44.01 -1.19
CA PRO A 614 -17.91 -44.09 -2.01
C PRO A 614 -17.76 -42.85 -2.89
N GLY A 615 -16.52 -42.40 -3.12
CA GLY A 615 -16.24 -41.17 -3.87
C GLY A 615 -14.82 -40.65 -3.67
N VAL A 616 -14.53 -39.50 -4.27
CA VAL A 616 -13.29 -38.75 -4.05
C VAL A 616 -13.64 -37.46 -3.30
N TYR A 617 -13.15 -37.34 -2.08
CA TYR A 617 -13.40 -36.23 -1.18
C TYR A 617 -12.21 -35.29 -1.16
N THR A 618 -12.44 -34.00 -1.35
CA THR A 618 -11.39 -32.97 -1.23
C THR A 618 -11.28 -32.55 0.22
N VAL A 619 -10.17 -32.93 0.85
CA VAL A 619 -9.86 -32.59 2.24
C VAL A 619 -9.00 -31.33 2.25
N ILE A 620 -9.40 -30.35 3.07
CA ILE A 620 -8.68 -29.10 3.27
C ILE A 620 -8.31 -28.99 4.74
N LEU A 621 -7.02 -28.95 5.05
CA LEU A 621 -6.50 -28.53 6.34
C LEU A 621 -6.17 -27.04 6.25
N THR A 622 -6.69 -26.24 7.15
CA THR A 622 -6.22 -24.88 7.43
C THR A 622 -5.50 -24.91 8.77
N ALA A 623 -4.21 -24.60 8.77
CA ALA A 623 -3.41 -24.43 9.98
C ALA A 623 -3.20 -22.92 10.21
N THR A 624 -3.29 -22.48 11.46
CA THR A 624 -3.17 -21.06 11.84
C THR A 624 -2.27 -20.89 13.06
N ASP A 625 -1.24 -20.05 12.93
CA ASP A 625 -0.38 -19.57 14.01
C ASP A 625 -0.56 -18.05 14.22
N SER A 626 0.33 -17.41 14.99
CA SER A 626 0.33 -15.96 15.21
C SER A 626 0.80 -15.14 14.00
N GLY A 627 1.47 -15.76 13.02
CA GLY A 627 1.91 -15.12 11.77
C GLY A 627 0.85 -15.14 10.67
N GLY A 628 -0.04 -16.14 10.67
CA GLY A 628 -1.20 -16.19 9.78
C GLY A 628 -1.77 -17.60 9.60
N SER A 629 -2.52 -17.79 8.52
CA SER A 629 -3.14 -19.08 8.16
C SER A 629 -2.61 -19.62 6.83
N ALA A 630 -2.25 -20.90 6.80
CA ALA A 630 -1.86 -21.64 5.59
C ALA A 630 -2.79 -22.82 5.36
N ALA A 631 -3.06 -23.15 4.10
CA ALA A 631 -4.01 -24.21 3.74
C ALA A 631 -3.37 -25.30 2.85
N ALA A 632 -3.52 -26.55 3.27
CA ALA A 632 -3.15 -27.74 2.52
C ALA A 632 -4.40 -28.39 1.91
N LYS A 633 -4.27 -28.95 0.70
CA LYS A 633 -5.33 -29.71 0.04
C LYS A 633 -4.83 -31.11 -0.31
N GLY A 634 -5.65 -32.10 0.02
CA GLY A 634 -5.44 -33.49 -0.35
C GLY A 634 -6.76 -34.14 -0.79
N THR A 635 -6.68 -35.35 -1.33
CA THR A 635 -7.85 -36.12 -1.75
C THR A 635 -7.90 -37.44 -1.01
N VAL A 636 -9.06 -37.76 -0.44
CA VAL A 636 -9.36 -39.10 0.08
C VAL A 636 -10.24 -39.83 -0.92
N THR A 637 -9.83 -41.02 -1.32
CA THR A 637 -10.62 -41.89 -2.22
C THR A 637 -11.19 -43.03 -1.42
N VAL A 638 -12.52 -43.14 -1.43
CA VAL A 638 -13.28 -44.17 -0.73
C VAL A 638 -13.89 -45.12 -1.74
N TYR A 639 -13.42 -46.36 -1.76
CA TYR A 639 -13.88 -47.37 -2.71
C TYR A 639 -15.15 -48.09 -2.22
N GLY A 640 -16.03 -48.42 -3.17
CA GLY A 640 -17.30 -49.12 -2.92
C GLY A 640 -17.37 -50.44 -3.68
N ALA A 641 -18.55 -51.06 -3.70
CA ALA A 641 -18.80 -52.22 -4.57
C ALA A 641 -18.56 -51.84 -6.05
N PRO A 642 -18.08 -52.76 -6.90
CA PRO A 642 -17.55 -52.40 -8.21
C PRO A 642 -18.64 -51.90 -9.14
N VAL A 643 -18.31 -50.93 -9.99
CA VAL A 643 -19.15 -50.53 -11.12
C VAL A 643 -18.91 -51.55 -12.23
N VAL A 644 -19.81 -52.52 -12.33
CA VAL A 644 -19.68 -53.64 -13.25
C VAL A 644 -20.16 -53.25 -14.65
N GLY A 645 -19.43 -53.70 -15.67
CA GLY A 645 -19.72 -53.42 -17.07
C GLY A 645 -18.97 -54.36 -18.01
N PHE A 646 -19.50 -54.54 -19.22
CA PHE A 646 -18.84 -55.30 -20.27
C PHE A 646 -19.29 -54.87 -21.67
N GLU A 647 -18.50 -55.24 -22.66
CA GLU A 647 -18.73 -55.07 -24.09
C GLU A 647 -18.47 -56.39 -24.84
N HIS A 648 -18.86 -56.46 -26.12
CA HIS A 648 -18.60 -57.62 -26.98
C HIS A 648 -18.57 -57.20 -28.45
N VAL A 649 -18.02 -58.07 -29.30
CA VAL A 649 -17.93 -57.82 -30.76
C VAL A 649 -19.29 -58.05 -31.41
N HIS A 650 -19.74 -57.10 -32.24
CA HIS A 650 -20.94 -57.20 -33.06
C HIS A 650 -20.60 -57.22 -34.57
N PRO A 651 -21.39 -57.92 -35.42
CA PRO A 651 -22.46 -58.85 -35.07
C PRO A 651 -21.92 -60.16 -34.49
N VAL A 652 -22.74 -60.87 -33.72
CA VAL A 652 -22.41 -62.21 -33.20
C VAL A 652 -22.96 -63.26 -34.15
N TRP A 653 -22.12 -64.19 -34.59
CA TRP A 653 -22.51 -65.25 -35.52
C TRP A 653 -22.72 -66.60 -34.81
N ALA A 654 -23.82 -67.28 -35.09
CA ALA A 654 -24.07 -68.63 -34.58
C ALA A 654 -22.95 -69.59 -35.04
N GLY A 655 -22.39 -70.34 -34.09
CA GLY A 655 -21.26 -71.26 -34.31
C GLY A 655 -19.88 -70.61 -34.32
N ALA A 656 -19.77 -69.30 -34.10
CA ALA A 656 -18.49 -68.59 -33.95
C ALA A 656 -18.20 -68.19 -32.49
N THR A 657 -16.92 -68.09 -32.14
CA THR A 657 -16.48 -67.57 -30.83
C THR A 657 -16.69 -66.07 -30.74
N THR A 658 -17.33 -65.64 -29.65
CA THR A 658 -17.62 -64.25 -29.30
C THR A 658 -16.76 -63.85 -28.11
N LEU A 659 -15.95 -62.80 -28.25
CA LEU A 659 -15.20 -62.23 -27.15
C LEU A 659 -16.08 -61.25 -26.35
N PHE A 660 -16.15 -61.46 -25.05
CA PHE A 660 -16.78 -60.61 -24.05
C PHE A 660 -15.71 -59.92 -23.20
N THR A 661 -15.58 -58.60 -23.37
CA THR A 661 -14.59 -57.77 -22.69
C THR A 661 -15.24 -57.07 -21.50
N ASN A 662 -14.94 -57.54 -20.30
CA ASN A 662 -15.19 -56.81 -19.06
C ASN A 662 -14.55 -55.41 -19.07
N THR A 663 -15.34 -54.41 -18.69
CA THR A 663 -14.98 -52.98 -18.59
C THR A 663 -15.29 -52.43 -17.18
N SER A 664 -15.35 -53.31 -16.17
CA SER A 664 -15.71 -52.95 -14.80
C SER A 664 -14.60 -52.15 -14.12
N VAL A 665 -14.99 -51.22 -13.24
CA VAL A 665 -14.09 -50.34 -12.50
C VAL A 665 -14.53 -50.24 -11.03
N GLY A 666 -13.65 -49.77 -10.14
CA GLY A 666 -14.01 -49.54 -8.73
C GLY A 666 -12.99 -49.99 -7.68
N GLU A 667 -11.72 -50.15 -8.05
CA GLU A 667 -10.61 -50.54 -7.16
C GLU A 667 -9.47 -49.52 -7.15
N PRO A 668 -8.61 -49.53 -6.11
CA PRO A 668 -7.29 -48.94 -6.18
C PRO A 668 -6.43 -49.61 -7.26
N ALA A 669 -5.60 -48.82 -7.96
CA ALA A 669 -4.65 -49.36 -8.91
C ALA A 669 -3.58 -50.21 -8.20
N GLY A 670 -3.64 -51.53 -8.36
CA GLY A 670 -2.69 -52.49 -7.81
C GLY A 670 -3.30 -53.59 -6.92
N ASP A 671 -4.57 -53.47 -6.52
CA ASP A 671 -5.28 -54.53 -5.78
C ASP A 671 -6.06 -55.45 -6.75
N PRO A 672 -5.80 -56.78 -6.79
CA PRO A 672 -6.54 -57.73 -7.63
C PRO A 672 -7.94 -58.10 -7.07
N GLY A 673 -8.58 -57.20 -6.33
CA GLY A 673 -9.70 -57.47 -5.42
C GLY A 673 -11.07 -57.80 -6.04
N ILE A 674 -11.30 -57.58 -7.35
CA ILE A 674 -12.59 -57.95 -8.00
C ILE A 674 -12.52 -59.35 -8.61
N SER A 675 -13.36 -60.26 -8.11
CA SER A 675 -13.71 -61.51 -8.79
C SER A 675 -14.88 -61.32 -9.76
N PHE A 676 -14.83 -61.95 -10.92
CA PHE A 676 -15.82 -61.85 -11.99
C PHE A 676 -16.45 -63.20 -12.34
N GLU A 677 -17.76 -63.22 -12.57
CA GLU A 677 -18.53 -64.40 -13.00
C GLU A 677 -19.49 -64.00 -14.13
N TRP A 678 -19.48 -64.77 -15.23
CA TRP A 678 -20.31 -64.54 -16.41
C TRP A 678 -21.44 -65.58 -16.51
N SER A 679 -22.59 -65.18 -17.02
CA SER A 679 -23.64 -66.10 -17.49
C SER A 679 -24.13 -65.62 -18.85
N PHE A 680 -24.13 -66.52 -19.86
CA PHE A 680 -24.43 -66.15 -21.25
C PHE A 680 -25.90 -66.27 -21.65
N GLY A 681 -26.78 -66.70 -20.74
CA GLY A 681 -28.23 -66.76 -20.98
C GLY A 681 -28.72 -67.86 -21.92
N ASP A 682 -27.85 -68.74 -22.42
CA ASP A 682 -28.18 -69.84 -23.34
C ASP A 682 -28.35 -71.22 -22.65
N GLY A 683 -28.19 -71.25 -21.31
CA GLY A 683 -28.26 -72.47 -20.50
C GLY A 683 -26.91 -73.12 -20.19
N THR A 684 -25.79 -72.54 -20.66
CA THR A 684 -24.45 -72.92 -20.18
C THR A 684 -24.22 -72.53 -18.72
N ALA A 685 -23.27 -73.21 -18.07
CA ALA A 685 -22.91 -72.94 -16.68
C ALA A 685 -22.17 -71.60 -16.55
N PRO A 686 -22.31 -70.86 -15.44
CA PRO A 686 -21.57 -69.63 -15.24
C PRO A 686 -20.05 -69.83 -15.20
N GLU A 687 -19.30 -68.85 -15.72
CA GLU A 687 -17.85 -68.93 -15.90
C GLU A 687 -17.11 -67.83 -15.13
N ALA A 688 -16.14 -68.22 -14.28
CA ALA A 688 -15.38 -67.31 -13.43
C ALA A 688 -14.07 -66.87 -14.12
N MET A 689 -14.09 -65.70 -14.78
CA MET A 689 -12.96 -65.18 -15.55
C MET A 689 -13.04 -63.66 -15.78
N VAL A 690 -11.92 -62.99 -15.95
CA VAL A 690 -11.87 -61.52 -16.14
C VAL A 690 -12.50 -61.12 -17.47
N HIS A 691 -12.12 -61.76 -18.57
CA HIS A 691 -12.76 -61.64 -19.90
C HIS A 691 -13.21 -63.04 -20.32
N ALA A 692 -14.22 -63.14 -21.17
CA ALA A 692 -14.80 -64.43 -21.56
C ALA A 692 -14.88 -64.64 -23.08
N GLU A 693 -14.80 -65.90 -23.49
CA GLU A 693 -15.02 -66.32 -24.88
C GLU A 693 -16.17 -67.33 -24.91
N HIS A 694 -17.22 -67.05 -25.68
CA HIS A 694 -18.42 -67.90 -25.72
C HIS A 694 -18.89 -68.22 -27.14
N VAL A 695 -19.43 -69.43 -27.35
CA VAL A 695 -19.92 -69.89 -28.66
C VAL A 695 -21.42 -70.19 -28.57
N TYR A 696 -22.25 -69.32 -29.14
CA TYR A 696 -23.69 -69.57 -29.26
C TYR A 696 -23.96 -70.54 -30.42
N THR A 697 -24.53 -71.71 -30.15
CA THR A 697 -24.80 -72.74 -31.17
C THR A 697 -26.02 -72.44 -32.05
N ALA A 698 -26.87 -71.49 -31.66
CA ALA A 698 -28.08 -71.10 -32.39
C ALA A 698 -28.27 -69.58 -32.40
N ALA A 699 -28.87 -69.06 -33.47
CA ALA A 699 -29.30 -67.66 -33.54
C ALA A 699 -30.46 -67.39 -32.57
N GLY A 700 -30.48 -66.20 -31.98
CA GLY A 700 -31.39 -65.84 -30.89
C GLY A 700 -31.00 -64.53 -30.20
N VAL A 701 -31.73 -64.19 -29.14
CA VAL A 701 -31.36 -63.11 -28.22
C VAL A 701 -31.11 -63.73 -26.85
N TYR A 702 -29.92 -63.51 -26.31
CA TYR A 702 -29.46 -64.09 -25.06
C TYR A 702 -29.08 -62.98 -24.09
N GLN A 703 -29.57 -63.06 -22.85
CA GLN A 703 -29.24 -62.07 -21.82
C GLN A 703 -27.93 -62.47 -21.14
N VAL A 704 -26.87 -61.73 -21.44
CA VAL A 704 -25.56 -61.91 -20.80
C VAL A 704 -25.52 -61.10 -19.52
N VAL A 705 -25.09 -61.75 -18.43
CA VAL A 705 -24.93 -61.17 -17.10
C VAL A 705 -23.47 -61.29 -16.70
N LEU A 706 -22.86 -60.19 -16.29
CA LEU A 706 -21.57 -60.19 -15.59
C LEU A 706 -21.81 -59.78 -14.14
N THR A 707 -21.32 -60.58 -13.20
CA THR A 707 -21.26 -60.28 -11.77
C THR A 707 -19.83 -59.93 -11.39
N GLY A 708 -19.62 -58.77 -10.76
CA GLY A 708 -18.33 -58.38 -10.17
C GLY A 708 -18.48 -58.24 -8.65
N THR A 709 -17.54 -58.80 -7.90
CA THR A 709 -17.56 -58.81 -6.43
C THR A 709 -16.21 -58.42 -5.86
N ASN A 710 -16.20 -57.46 -4.93
CA ASN A 710 -15.03 -57.06 -4.14
C ASN A 710 -15.33 -57.02 -2.63
N ARG A 711 -14.40 -56.50 -1.84
CA ARG A 711 -14.50 -56.38 -0.37
C ARG A 711 -15.68 -55.52 0.12
N ALA A 712 -16.13 -54.55 -0.68
CA ALA A 712 -17.31 -53.72 -0.41
C ALA A 712 -18.63 -54.30 -0.98
N GLY A 713 -18.57 -55.44 -1.68
CA GLY A 713 -19.72 -56.25 -2.07
C GLY A 713 -19.83 -56.52 -3.57
N SER A 714 -20.99 -57.06 -3.98
CA SER A 714 -21.26 -57.49 -5.36
C SER A 714 -22.15 -56.52 -6.13
N ARG A 715 -21.96 -56.44 -7.44
CA ARG A 715 -22.85 -55.77 -8.42
C ARG A 715 -22.93 -56.60 -9.70
N THR A 716 -23.92 -56.31 -10.54
CA THR A 716 -24.15 -57.00 -11.81
C THR A 716 -24.38 -56.00 -12.95
N ALA A 717 -23.88 -56.32 -14.14
CA ALA A 717 -24.27 -55.70 -15.40
C ALA A 717 -25.00 -56.74 -16.27
N GLN A 718 -25.96 -56.29 -17.07
CA GLN A 718 -26.73 -57.14 -17.96
C GLN A 718 -26.85 -56.48 -19.34
N ARG A 719 -26.72 -57.26 -20.43
CA ARG A 719 -26.98 -56.81 -21.80
C ARG A 719 -27.60 -57.95 -22.62
N ASP A 720 -28.56 -57.61 -23.47
CA ASP A 720 -29.11 -58.54 -24.45
C ASP A 720 -28.17 -58.62 -25.66
N VAL A 721 -27.72 -59.82 -26.00
CA VAL A 721 -26.83 -60.14 -27.11
C VAL A 721 -27.63 -60.84 -28.21
N ARG A 722 -27.58 -60.29 -29.42
CA ARG A 722 -28.28 -60.83 -30.58
C ARG A 722 -27.34 -61.59 -31.50
N VAL A 723 -27.63 -62.87 -31.68
CA VAL A 723 -26.86 -63.85 -32.46
C VAL A 723 -27.57 -64.12 -33.78
N GLU A 724 -26.84 -64.05 -34.89
CA GLU A 724 -27.35 -64.07 -36.26
C GLU A 724 -26.77 -65.23 -37.08
N THR A 725 -27.35 -65.50 -38.25
CA THR A 725 -26.78 -66.38 -39.29
C THR A 725 -26.42 -65.58 -40.55
N ALA A 726 -25.37 -65.99 -41.23
CA ALA A 726 -24.98 -65.49 -42.55
C ALA A 726 -25.16 -66.61 -43.60
N GLY A 727 -25.43 -66.24 -44.85
CA GLY A 727 -25.54 -67.21 -45.94
C GLY A 727 -25.78 -66.57 -47.29
N VAL A 728 -25.39 -67.25 -48.37
CA VAL A 728 -25.54 -66.74 -49.75
C VAL A 728 -25.85 -67.86 -50.75
N ALA A 729 -26.63 -67.54 -51.77
CA ALA A 729 -26.89 -68.39 -52.93
C ALA A 729 -26.66 -67.62 -54.23
N LEU A 730 -26.24 -68.32 -55.29
CA LEU A 730 -26.03 -67.80 -56.64
C LEU A 730 -26.70 -68.72 -57.67
N LEU A 731 -27.50 -68.13 -58.56
CA LEU A 731 -28.27 -68.86 -59.60
C LEU A 731 -28.26 -68.11 -60.95
N PRO A 732 -28.35 -68.80 -62.09
CA PRO A 732 -28.18 -70.25 -62.27
C PRO A 732 -26.79 -70.72 -61.82
N ARG A 733 -26.63 -72.02 -61.54
CA ARG A 733 -25.32 -72.61 -61.16
C ARG A 733 -24.39 -72.82 -62.36
N ALA A 734 -24.95 -72.89 -63.57
CA ALA A 734 -24.21 -72.85 -64.81
C ALA A 734 -25.10 -72.29 -65.94
N GLU A 735 -24.50 -71.61 -66.91
CA GLU A 735 -25.16 -71.10 -68.12
C GLU A 735 -24.19 -71.17 -69.31
N SER A 736 -24.70 -71.22 -70.54
CA SER A 736 -23.87 -71.24 -71.75
C SER A 736 -24.51 -70.44 -72.88
N GLN A 737 -23.70 -69.62 -73.57
CA GLN A 737 -24.13 -68.76 -74.68
C GLN A 737 -23.05 -68.67 -75.76
N SER A 738 -23.36 -68.07 -76.92
CA SER A 738 -22.42 -67.95 -78.04
C SER A 738 -22.45 -66.55 -78.66
N GLY A 739 -21.30 -65.99 -79.01
CA GLY A 739 -21.13 -64.64 -79.57
C GLY A 739 -20.16 -64.59 -80.74
N ASP A 740 -20.23 -63.52 -81.54
CA ASP A 740 -19.31 -63.31 -82.65
C ASP A 740 -17.94 -62.84 -82.14
N PRO A 741 -16.82 -63.23 -82.78
CA PRO A 741 -15.48 -62.73 -82.44
C PRO A 741 -15.43 -61.21 -82.35
N GLY A 742 -14.86 -60.68 -81.28
CA GLY A 742 -14.80 -59.23 -81.05
C GLY A 742 -16.08 -58.62 -80.46
N THR A 743 -17.01 -59.44 -79.97
CA THR A 743 -18.23 -58.98 -79.26
C THR A 743 -18.30 -59.51 -77.83
N ALA A 744 -19.09 -58.86 -76.98
CA ALA A 744 -19.32 -59.27 -75.60
C ALA A 744 -20.66 -60.00 -75.44
N VAL A 745 -20.63 -61.17 -74.81
CA VAL A 745 -21.80 -61.99 -74.44
C VAL A 745 -22.14 -61.70 -72.98
N SER A 746 -23.44 -61.56 -72.65
CA SER A 746 -23.88 -61.08 -71.33
C SER A 746 -24.78 -62.08 -70.63
N TYR A 747 -24.38 -62.47 -69.43
CA TYR A 747 -25.09 -63.40 -68.53
C TYR A 747 -25.72 -62.63 -67.37
N THR A 748 -26.85 -63.10 -66.84
CA THR A 748 -27.52 -62.49 -65.69
C THR A 748 -27.62 -63.51 -64.55
N LEU A 749 -26.91 -63.23 -63.46
CA LEU A 749 -26.87 -64.08 -62.27
C LEU A 749 -27.60 -63.42 -61.10
N ARG A 750 -28.39 -64.19 -60.35
CA ARG A 750 -29.08 -63.73 -59.13
C ARG A 750 -28.33 -64.16 -57.88
N VAL A 751 -27.86 -63.19 -57.12
CA VAL A 751 -27.33 -63.36 -55.75
C VAL A 751 -28.50 -63.27 -54.77
N SER A 752 -28.59 -64.16 -53.78
CA SER A 752 -29.61 -64.09 -52.73
C SER A 752 -29.03 -64.31 -51.33
N ASN A 753 -29.44 -63.48 -50.37
CA ASN A 753 -29.08 -63.64 -48.96
C ASN A 753 -29.93 -64.76 -48.33
N THR A 754 -29.27 -65.71 -47.67
CA THR A 754 -29.93 -66.84 -46.98
C THR A 754 -29.71 -66.83 -45.46
N GLY A 755 -29.04 -65.81 -44.93
CA GLY A 755 -28.90 -65.55 -43.49
C GLY A 755 -30.02 -64.70 -42.89
N SER A 756 -29.94 -64.44 -41.58
CA SER A 756 -30.89 -63.61 -40.82
C SER A 756 -30.48 -62.14 -40.69
N TYR A 757 -29.27 -61.77 -41.15
CA TYR A 757 -28.73 -60.42 -41.09
C TYR A 757 -28.55 -59.79 -42.49
N THR A 758 -28.69 -58.47 -42.60
CA THR A 758 -28.45 -57.71 -43.85
C THR A 758 -26.96 -57.69 -44.17
N ASP A 759 -26.56 -58.25 -45.31
CA ASP A 759 -25.16 -58.50 -45.64
C ASP A 759 -24.76 -57.76 -46.93
N SER A 760 -23.45 -57.68 -47.19
CA SER A 760 -22.91 -57.24 -48.47
C SER A 760 -22.12 -58.38 -49.11
N TYR A 761 -22.17 -58.50 -50.44
CA TYR A 761 -21.56 -59.62 -51.17
C TYR A 761 -20.52 -59.14 -52.16
N ALA A 762 -19.28 -59.61 -52.01
CA ALA A 762 -18.23 -59.43 -53.01
C ALA A 762 -18.39 -60.46 -54.15
N ILE A 763 -18.20 -60.02 -55.40
CA ILE A 763 -18.48 -60.80 -56.60
C ILE A 763 -17.33 -60.67 -57.60
N ALA A 764 -16.78 -61.81 -58.02
CA ALA A 764 -15.66 -61.86 -58.96
C ALA A 764 -15.83 -62.99 -59.98
N ALA A 765 -15.47 -62.71 -61.24
CA ALA A 765 -15.18 -63.75 -62.21
C ALA A 765 -13.72 -64.22 -62.02
N GLN A 766 -13.50 -65.53 -62.12
CA GLN A 766 -12.23 -66.23 -61.96
C GLN A 766 -12.15 -67.34 -63.03
N GLU A 767 -10.94 -67.85 -63.30
CA GLU A 767 -10.68 -69.00 -64.20
C GLU A 767 -11.04 -68.82 -65.70
N SER A 768 -11.46 -67.63 -66.12
CA SER A 768 -11.69 -67.26 -67.52
C SER A 768 -10.38 -66.93 -68.25
N THR A 769 -10.18 -67.48 -69.46
CA THR A 769 -9.09 -67.06 -70.37
C THR A 769 -9.51 -65.90 -71.27
N TRP A 770 -10.81 -65.67 -71.42
CA TRP A 770 -11.39 -64.51 -72.10
C TRP A 770 -11.61 -63.36 -71.09
N VAL A 771 -11.90 -62.15 -71.56
CA VAL A 771 -12.10 -61.01 -70.65
C VAL A 771 -13.52 -61.06 -70.08
N ALA A 772 -13.65 -61.54 -68.84
CA ALA A 772 -14.90 -61.56 -68.08
C ALA A 772 -14.97 -60.39 -67.07
N ALA A 773 -15.99 -59.53 -67.21
CA ALA A 773 -16.25 -58.40 -66.31
C ALA A 773 -17.59 -58.61 -65.58
N VAL A 774 -17.64 -58.27 -64.27
CA VAL A 774 -18.83 -58.42 -63.43
C VAL A 774 -19.33 -57.03 -63.02
N VAL A 775 -20.63 -56.76 -63.20
CA VAL A 775 -21.23 -55.47 -62.84
C VAL A 775 -22.55 -55.70 -62.09
N PRO A 776 -22.68 -55.28 -60.81
CA PRO A 776 -21.64 -54.71 -59.94
C PRO A 776 -20.70 -55.78 -59.34
N HIS A 777 -19.47 -55.41 -59.02
CA HIS A 777 -18.51 -56.26 -58.28
C HIS A 777 -18.84 -56.44 -56.79
N VAL A 778 -19.72 -55.62 -56.23
CA VAL A 778 -20.22 -55.74 -54.85
C VAL A 778 -21.71 -55.43 -54.84
N LEU A 779 -22.50 -56.25 -54.15
CA LEU A 779 -23.86 -55.90 -53.75
C LEU A 779 -23.85 -55.45 -52.30
N HIS A 780 -24.27 -54.21 -52.05
CA HIS A 780 -24.35 -53.66 -50.70
C HIS A 780 -25.74 -53.84 -50.10
N GLU A 781 -25.81 -54.12 -48.80
CA GLU A 781 -27.05 -54.14 -48.01
C GLU A 781 -28.18 -54.97 -48.62
N VAL A 782 -27.91 -56.25 -48.87
CA VAL A 782 -28.92 -57.24 -49.29
C VAL A 782 -29.56 -57.81 -48.03
N GLY A 783 -30.84 -57.50 -47.82
CA GLY A 783 -31.60 -57.93 -46.63
C GLY A 783 -31.83 -59.45 -46.57
N PRO A 784 -32.22 -59.99 -45.40
CA PRO A 784 -32.56 -61.41 -45.24
C PRO A 784 -33.61 -61.87 -46.28
N ALA A 785 -33.35 -62.99 -46.95
CA ALA A 785 -34.16 -63.52 -48.06
C ALA A 785 -34.32 -62.60 -49.30
N GLU A 786 -33.64 -61.46 -49.36
CA GLU A 786 -33.58 -60.60 -50.55
C GLU A 786 -32.63 -61.22 -51.60
N GLY A 787 -32.88 -60.96 -52.88
CA GLY A 787 -31.94 -61.25 -53.94
C GLY A 787 -31.90 -60.18 -55.02
N ARG A 788 -30.72 -59.99 -55.62
CA ARG A 788 -30.43 -58.99 -56.64
C ARG A 788 -29.68 -59.62 -57.81
N ASP A 789 -29.96 -59.10 -59.00
CA ASP A 789 -29.37 -59.59 -60.25
C ASP A 789 -28.08 -58.83 -60.57
N VAL A 790 -27.14 -59.52 -61.20
CA VAL A 790 -25.77 -59.08 -61.48
C VAL A 790 -25.44 -59.50 -62.91
N GLU A 791 -24.91 -58.58 -63.69
CA GLU A 791 -24.53 -58.84 -65.08
C GLU A 791 -23.07 -59.29 -65.15
N VAL A 792 -22.79 -60.31 -65.96
CA VAL A 792 -21.42 -60.78 -66.24
C VAL A 792 -21.21 -60.79 -67.74
N ARG A 793 -20.25 -59.98 -68.22
CA ARG A 793 -19.96 -59.82 -69.66
C ARG A 793 -18.65 -60.52 -70.00
N VAL A 794 -18.70 -61.48 -70.91
CA VAL A 794 -17.53 -62.22 -71.41
C VAL A 794 -17.24 -61.79 -72.85
N MET A 795 -16.05 -61.26 -73.09
CA MET A 795 -15.61 -60.77 -74.40
C MET A 795 -15.03 -61.90 -75.24
N VAL A 796 -15.67 -62.26 -76.35
CA VAL A 796 -15.11 -63.21 -77.32
C VAL A 796 -13.90 -62.57 -78.01
N PRO A 797 -12.70 -63.16 -77.97
CA PRO A 797 -11.51 -62.59 -78.61
C PRO A 797 -11.72 -62.37 -80.11
N GLY A 798 -11.24 -61.25 -80.65
CA GLY A 798 -11.41 -60.92 -82.08
C GLY A 798 -10.75 -61.90 -83.05
N GLY A 799 -9.77 -62.69 -82.58
CA GLY A 799 -9.14 -63.77 -83.34
C GLY A 799 -9.62 -65.17 -82.98
N ALA A 800 -10.68 -65.31 -82.17
CA ALA A 800 -11.19 -66.62 -81.75
C ALA A 800 -11.71 -67.41 -82.96
N LEU A 801 -11.26 -68.66 -83.09
CA LEU A 801 -11.71 -69.56 -84.15
C LEU A 801 -13.13 -70.06 -83.85
N ALA A 802 -13.88 -70.36 -84.90
CA ALA A 802 -15.24 -70.86 -84.76
C ALA A 802 -15.29 -72.16 -83.92
N GLY A 803 -16.07 -72.15 -82.84
CA GLY A 803 -16.19 -73.26 -81.90
C GLY A 803 -15.15 -73.29 -80.78
N GLU A 804 -14.26 -72.29 -80.66
CA GLU A 804 -13.48 -72.10 -79.42
C GLU A 804 -14.41 -71.67 -78.27
N GLU A 805 -14.12 -72.16 -77.06
CA GLU A 805 -14.92 -71.91 -75.85
C GLU A 805 -14.06 -71.48 -74.67
N ASP A 806 -14.63 -70.65 -73.80
CA ASP A 806 -14.06 -70.31 -72.49
C ASP A 806 -15.10 -70.44 -71.38
N ALA A 807 -14.66 -70.84 -70.19
CA ALA A 807 -15.51 -71.11 -69.04
C ALA A 807 -15.13 -70.23 -67.83
N ALA A 808 -15.86 -69.15 -67.60
CA ALA A 808 -15.66 -68.26 -66.46
C ALA A 808 -16.41 -68.77 -65.22
N GLN A 809 -15.72 -69.00 -64.11
CA GLN A 809 -16.39 -69.21 -62.82
C GLN A 809 -16.72 -67.86 -62.18
N VAL A 810 -17.92 -67.69 -61.62
CA VAL A 810 -18.30 -66.50 -60.86
C VAL A 810 -18.50 -66.88 -59.40
N ARG A 811 -17.69 -66.28 -58.51
CA ARG A 811 -17.74 -66.45 -57.06
C ARG A 811 -18.46 -65.28 -56.42
N VAL A 812 -19.31 -65.59 -55.44
CA VAL A 812 -19.92 -64.64 -54.52
C VAL A 812 -19.53 -65.00 -53.09
N GLN A 813 -19.14 -64.02 -52.28
CA GLN A 813 -18.72 -64.19 -50.89
C GLN A 813 -19.37 -63.16 -49.97
N SER A 814 -19.88 -63.61 -48.81
CA SER A 814 -20.37 -62.75 -47.72
C SER A 814 -19.24 -61.89 -47.14
N GLN A 815 -19.50 -60.59 -46.97
CA GLN A 815 -18.57 -59.67 -46.31
C GLN A 815 -18.75 -59.70 -44.78
N GLY A 816 -19.97 -59.95 -44.27
CA GLY A 816 -20.21 -60.14 -42.84
C GLY A 816 -19.59 -61.43 -42.28
N ASN A 817 -19.51 -62.50 -43.10
CA ASN A 817 -18.88 -63.76 -42.74
C ASN A 817 -18.24 -64.43 -43.96
N GLY A 818 -16.93 -64.19 -44.16
CA GLY A 818 -16.17 -64.68 -45.31
C GLY A 818 -16.12 -66.20 -45.51
N SER A 819 -16.59 -67.01 -44.56
CA SER A 819 -16.76 -68.46 -44.76
C SER A 819 -17.94 -68.83 -45.67
N MET A 820 -18.93 -67.93 -45.83
CA MET A 820 -20.14 -68.18 -46.63
C MET A 820 -19.95 -67.72 -48.08
N GLN A 821 -19.99 -68.68 -49.02
CA GLN A 821 -19.71 -68.45 -50.44
C GLN A 821 -20.63 -69.27 -51.37
N ALA A 822 -20.82 -68.80 -52.60
CA ALA A 822 -21.52 -69.48 -53.69
C ALA A 822 -20.79 -69.33 -55.04
N LEU A 823 -21.02 -70.25 -55.97
CA LEU A 823 -20.35 -70.33 -57.27
C LEU A 823 -21.34 -70.58 -58.43
N SER A 824 -21.00 -70.05 -59.61
CA SER A 824 -21.65 -70.31 -60.91
C SER A 824 -20.60 -70.45 -62.02
N VAL A 825 -20.93 -71.08 -63.15
CA VAL A 825 -20.02 -71.31 -64.29
C VAL A 825 -20.65 -70.87 -65.60
N LEU A 826 -19.96 -70.01 -66.37
CA LEU A 826 -20.45 -69.40 -67.59
C LEU A 826 -19.60 -69.83 -68.79
N THR A 827 -20.16 -70.60 -69.72
CA THR A 827 -19.42 -71.12 -70.90
C THR A 827 -19.80 -70.33 -72.16
N THR A 828 -18.82 -69.64 -72.76
CA THR A 828 -19.04 -68.80 -73.95
C THR A 828 -18.36 -69.40 -75.17
N THR A 829 -19.09 -69.57 -76.28
CA THR A 829 -18.59 -70.14 -77.54
C THR A 829 -18.44 -69.08 -78.64
N ALA A 830 -17.35 -69.11 -79.39
CA ALA A 830 -17.13 -68.25 -80.56
C ALA A 830 -17.92 -68.75 -81.78
N ARG A 831 -18.73 -67.87 -82.39
CA ARG A 831 -19.52 -68.17 -83.60
C ARG A 831 -18.64 -68.22 -84.85
N ALA A 832 -19.15 -68.88 -85.88
CA ALA A 832 -18.55 -68.90 -87.22
C ALA A 832 -18.93 -67.63 -88.01
N VAL A 833 -17.92 -66.97 -88.57
CA VAL A 833 -18.02 -65.76 -89.40
C VAL A 833 -17.23 -65.97 -90.68
N TYR A 834 -17.86 -65.77 -91.82
CA TYR A 834 -17.29 -65.98 -93.15
C TYR A 834 -16.95 -64.64 -93.83
N GLY A 835 -15.88 -64.62 -94.65
CA GLY A 835 -15.42 -63.40 -95.33
C GLY A 835 -14.43 -63.69 -96.46
N ILE A 836 -14.42 -62.84 -97.49
CA ILE A 836 -13.60 -63.03 -98.70
C ILE A 836 -13.00 -61.69 -99.14
N ASP A 837 -11.75 -61.72 -99.59
CA ASP A 837 -11.13 -60.67 -100.40
C ASP A 837 -10.62 -61.23 -101.75
N LEU A 838 -10.62 -60.39 -102.79
CA LEU A 838 -10.27 -60.75 -104.17
C LEU A 838 -9.45 -59.62 -104.83
N THR A 839 -8.17 -59.86 -105.08
CA THR A 839 -7.20 -58.88 -105.61
C THR A 839 -6.68 -59.29 -107.00
N PHE A 840 -6.70 -58.35 -107.95
CA PHE A 840 -6.28 -58.55 -109.36
C PHE A 840 -4.89 -57.96 -109.65
N PRO A 841 -4.14 -58.51 -110.63
CA PRO A 841 -2.87 -57.93 -111.10
C PRO A 841 -3.11 -56.64 -111.89
N ALA A 842 -2.17 -55.70 -111.83
CA ALA A 842 -2.32 -54.38 -112.44
C ALA A 842 -2.08 -54.37 -113.96
N GLY A 843 -3.08 -53.88 -114.72
CA GLY A 843 -3.01 -53.68 -116.16
C GLY A 843 -3.94 -54.58 -116.97
N ALA A 844 -4.23 -54.19 -118.21
CA ALA A 844 -4.97 -55.04 -119.14
C ALA A 844 -4.04 -56.08 -119.78
N LEU A 845 -4.53 -57.30 -119.97
CA LEU A 845 -3.83 -58.37 -120.66
C LEU A 845 -3.78 -58.09 -122.18
N SER A 846 -2.77 -58.62 -122.86
CA SER A 846 -2.62 -58.43 -124.31
C SER A 846 -2.14 -59.70 -125.02
N GLY A 847 -2.80 -60.06 -126.12
CA GLY A 847 -2.49 -61.27 -126.89
C GLY A 847 -2.57 -61.06 -128.41
N VAL A 848 -2.07 -62.06 -129.15
CA VAL A 848 -2.28 -62.18 -130.60
C VAL A 848 -3.49 -63.09 -130.87
N PRO A 849 -4.20 -62.94 -132.00
CA PRO A 849 -5.32 -63.82 -132.33
C PRO A 849 -4.92 -65.30 -132.34
N GLY A 850 -5.75 -66.14 -131.69
CA GLY A 850 -5.51 -67.57 -131.51
C GLY A 850 -4.64 -67.94 -130.31
N ALA A 851 -4.09 -66.99 -129.56
CA ALA A 851 -3.30 -67.26 -128.35
C ALA A 851 -4.14 -67.21 -127.06
N GLY A 852 -3.80 -68.05 -126.09
CA GLY A 852 -4.24 -67.91 -124.71
C GLY A 852 -3.34 -66.97 -123.93
N VAL A 853 -3.94 -66.05 -123.16
CA VAL A 853 -3.24 -65.13 -122.27
C VAL A 853 -3.68 -65.41 -120.83
N THR A 854 -2.72 -65.69 -119.95
CA THR A 854 -2.98 -66.06 -118.54
C THR A 854 -2.51 -64.97 -117.60
N CYS A 855 -3.25 -64.74 -116.51
CA CYS A 855 -2.82 -63.92 -115.37
C CYS A 855 -3.17 -64.60 -114.06
N THR A 856 -2.50 -64.18 -112.97
CA THR A 856 -2.75 -64.71 -111.63
C THR A 856 -3.39 -63.65 -110.75
N LEU A 857 -4.54 -63.97 -110.15
CA LEU A 857 -5.21 -63.16 -109.11
C LEU A 857 -5.06 -63.83 -107.73
N ARG A 858 -5.27 -63.10 -106.65
CA ARG A 858 -5.18 -63.62 -105.27
C ARG A 858 -6.51 -63.51 -104.54
N ILE A 859 -6.90 -64.58 -103.86
CA ILE A 859 -8.13 -64.65 -103.05
C ILE A 859 -7.76 -65.02 -101.62
N THR A 860 -8.36 -64.36 -100.63
CA THR A 860 -8.08 -64.58 -99.20
C THR A 860 -9.37 -64.81 -98.43
N ASN A 861 -9.40 -65.82 -97.55
CA ASN A 861 -10.47 -65.99 -96.56
C ASN A 861 -10.23 -65.02 -95.40
N THR A 862 -11.17 -64.11 -95.15
CA THR A 862 -11.11 -63.11 -94.06
C THR A 862 -12.03 -63.43 -92.88
N GLY A 863 -12.74 -64.58 -92.92
CA GLY A 863 -13.52 -65.11 -91.81
C GLY A 863 -12.67 -65.80 -90.72
N ASN A 864 -13.30 -66.21 -89.62
CA ASN A 864 -12.67 -66.94 -88.50
C ASN A 864 -12.84 -68.47 -88.59
N VAL A 865 -13.41 -68.96 -89.68
CA VAL A 865 -13.64 -70.38 -89.96
C VAL A 865 -13.01 -70.76 -91.30
N THR A 866 -12.53 -72.01 -91.40
CA THR A 866 -12.01 -72.57 -92.65
C THR A 866 -13.13 -72.69 -93.68
N ASP A 867 -12.90 -72.20 -94.90
CA ASP A 867 -13.92 -72.06 -95.93
C ASP A 867 -13.41 -72.42 -97.33
N THR A 868 -14.31 -72.85 -98.21
CA THR A 868 -14.01 -73.10 -99.64
C THR A 868 -14.80 -72.09 -100.47
N LEU A 869 -14.16 -71.53 -101.48
CA LEU A 869 -14.69 -70.42 -102.24
C LEU A 869 -14.96 -70.85 -103.69
N SER A 870 -16.22 -70.87 -104.08
CA SER A 870 -16.63 -71.14 -105.46
C SER A 870 -16.35 -69.94 -106.36
N LEU A 871 -15.74 -70.18 -107.53
CA LEU A 871 -15.39 -69.17 -108.51
C LEU A 871 -16.16 -69.31 -109.82
N ALA A 872 -16.49 -68.19 -110.43
CA ALA A 872 -17.05 -68.14 -111.78
C ALA A 872 -16.43 -67.00 -112.60
N ALA A 873 -16.27 -67.23 -113.91
CA ALA A 873 -15.93 -66.20 -114.89
C ALA A 873 -17.11 -66.00 -115.83
N TYR A 874 -17.65 -64.78 -115.92
CA TYR A 874 -18.81 -64.44 -116.77
C TYR A 874 -18.69 -63.05 -117.39
N GLY A 875 -19.59 -62.71 -118.30
CA GLY A 875 -19.60 -61.43 -119.02
C GLY A 875 -18.62 -61.33 -120.19
N HIS A 876 -17.69 -62.29 -120.32
CA HIS A 876 -16.72 -62.37 -121.42
C HIS A 876 -17.38 -62.81 -122.74
N GLN A 877 -16.86 -62.29 -123.85
CA GLN A 877 -17.09 -62.77 -125.21
C GLN A 877 -15.98 -63.72 -125.68
N TRP A 878 -14.78 -63.61 -125.09
CA TRP A 878 -13.63 -64.45 -125.39
C TRP A 878 -13.52 -65.56 -124.33
N PRO A 879 -13.38 -66.84 -124.72
CA PRO A 879 -13.40 -67.96 -123.79
C PRO A 879 -12.43 -67.78 -122.62
N THR A 880 -12.98 -67.46 -121.45
CA THR A 880 -12.23 -67.22 -120.22
C THR A 880 -12.41 -68.39 -119.27
N PHE A 881 -11.29 -68.95 -118.82
CA PHE A 881 -11.22 -70.11 -117.93
C PHE A 881 -10.61 -69.70 -116.60
N VAL A 882 -11.33 -69.97 -115.52
CA VAL A 882 -10.87 -69.94 -114.13
C VAL A 882 -11.21 -71.29 -113.51
N ARG A 883 -10.40 -71.77 -112.55
CA ARG A 883 -10.77 -72.97 -111.78
C ARG A 883 -12.04 -72.69 -110.97
N SER A 884 -12.96 -73.65 -110.87
CA SER A 884 -14.28 -73.42 -110.26
C SER A 884 -14.29 -73.28 -108.74
N HIS A 885 -13.23 -73.67 -108.02
CA HIS A 885 -13.20 -73.61 -106.55
C HIS A 885 -11.79 -73.31 -106.00
N VAL A 886 -11.73 -72.72 -104.81
CA VAL A 886 -10.51 -72.34 -104.09
C VAL A 886 -10.64 -72.71 -102.62
N GLY A 887 -9.80 -73.62 -102.16
CA GLY A 887 -9.73 -73.97 -100.74
C GLY A 887 -9.67 -75.48 -100.50
N PRO A 888 -9.93 -75.93 -99.26
CA PRO A 888 -10.29 -75.10 -98.11
C PRO A 888 -9.16 -74.13 -97.71
N LEU A 889 -9.50 -72.87 -97.44
CA LEU A 889 -8.61 -71.83 -96.92
C LEU A 889 -8.92 -71.61 -95.44
N GLY A 890 -7.90 -71.72 -94.58
CA GLY A 890 -8.02 -71.31 -93.19
C GLY A 890 -8.18 -69.78 -93.03
N PRO A 891 -8.61 -69.29 -91.86
CA PRO A 891 -8.67 -67.87 -91.54
C PRO A 891 -7.39 -67.11 -91.89
N GLY A 892 -7.53 -66.00 -92.63
CA GLY A 892 -6.42 -65.17 -93.10
C GLY A 892 -5.55 -65.79 -94.21
N CYS A 893 -5.78 -67.05 -94.60
CA CYS A 893 -5.03 -67.68 -95.69
C CYS A 893 -5.57 -67.26 -97.06
N GLY A 894 -4.67 -67.13 -98.03
CA GLY A 894 -5.02 -66.82 -99.40
C GLY A 894 -4.30 -67.68 -100.43
N SER A 895 -5.00 -67.99 -101.51
CA SER A 895 -4.53 -68.75 -102.67
C SER A 895 -4.45 -67.83 -103.88
N ASP A 896 -3.39 -68.04 -104.65
CA ASP A 896 -3.28 -67.50 -106.00
C ASP A 896 -4.04 -68.41 -106.98
N VAL A 897 -4.64 -67.82 -108.02
CA VAL A 897 -5.48 -68.49 -109.02
C VAL A 897 -5.19 -67.93 -110.40
N GLU A 898 -4.91 -68.82 -111.36
CA GLU A 898 -4.74 -68.44 -112.75
C GLU A 898 -6.10 -68.31 -113.47
N VAL A 899 -6.21 -67.26 -114.28
CA VAL A 899 -7.32 -67.00 -115.20
C VAL A 899 -6.72 -66.89 -116.61
N THR A 900 -7.21 -67.69 -117.54
CA THR A 900 -6.75 -67.72 -118.94
C THR A 900 -7.85 -67.27 -119.87
N VAL A 901 -7.57 -66.26 -120.70
CA VAL A 901 -8.47 -65.75 -121.74
C VAL A 901 -7.93 -66.16 -123.11
N LEU A 902 -8.73 -66.87 -123.91
CA LEU A 902 -8.36 -67.25 -125.29
C LEU A 902 -8.80 -66.17 -126.27
N VAL A 903 -7.83 -65.49 -126.90
CA VAL A 903 -8.11 -64.49 -127.94
C VAL A 903 -8.58 -65.18 -129.22
N PRO A 904 -9.77 -64.88 -129.77
CA PRO A 904 -10.28 -65.54 -130.98
C PRO A 904 -9.34 -65.39 -132.19
N MET A 905 -9.20 -66.44 -133.00
CA MET A 905 -8.39 -66.43 -134.24
C MET A 905 -8.80 -65.34 -135.25
N GLY A 906 -10.07 -64.92 -135.23
CA GLY A 906 -10.61 -63.89 -136.12
C GLY A 906 -10.64 -62.47 -135.54
N ALA A 907 -10.12 -62.24 -134.34
CA ALA A 907 -10.12 -60.91 -133.72
C ALA A 907 -9.08 -59.99 -134.39
N GLU A 908 -9.42 -58.72 -134.57
CA GLU A 908 -8.57 -57.71 -135.20
C GLU A 908 -7.80 -56.87 -134.16
N ARG A 909 -6.71 -56.22 -134.58
CA ARG A 909 -5.88 -55.38 -133.70
C ARG A 909 -6.68 -54.19 -133.16
N GLY A 910 -6.85 -54.15 -131.85
CA GLY A 910 -7.66 -53.15 -131.16
C GLY A 910 -8.90 -53.74 -130.49
N ASP A 911 -9.33 -54.94 -130.89
CA ASP A 911 -10.42 -55.66 -130.21
C ASP A 911 -10.05 -55.94 -128.76
N ALA A 912 -11.07 -55.96 -127.89
CA ALA A 912 -10.91 -56.15 -126.46
C ALA A 912 -12.13 -56.85 -125.86
N ASP A 913 -11.90 -57.59 -124.78
CA ASP A 913 -12.96 -58.23 -124.00
C ASP A 913 -12.72 -58.06 -122.49
N VAL A 914 -13.77 -58.19 -121.68
CA VAL A 914 -13.72 -58.05 -120.22
C VAL A 914 -14.47 -59.20 -119.56
N ALA A 915 -13.76 -60.05 -118.82
CA ALA A 915 -14.34 -61.06 -117.95
C ALA A 915 -14.56 -60.49 -116.54
N THR A 916 -15.68 -60.78 -115.90
CA THR A 916 -15.85 -60.60 -114.45
C THR A 916 -15.59 -61.93 -113.76
N ILE A 917 -14.70 -61.93 -112.78
CA ILE A 917 -14.42 -63.08 -111.92
C ILE A 917 -15.05 -62.82 -110.55
N SER A 918 -15.89 -63.73 -110.07
CA SER A 918 -16.48 -63.70 -108.73
C SER A 918 -15.95 -64.83 -107.86
N ALA A 919 -15.87 -64.59 -106.56
CA ALA A 919 -15.68 -65.59 -105.51
C ALA A 919 -16.87 -65.53 -104.53
N VAL A 920 -17.43 -66.69 -104.18
CA VAL A 920 -18.54 -66.85 -103.23
C VAL A 920 -18.16 -67.90 -102.20
N SER A 921 -18.51 -67.68 -100.93
CA SER A 921 -18.26 -68.62 -99.85
C SER A 921 -19.22 -69.81 -99.94
N GLU A 922 -18.71 -71.02 -99.75
CA GLU A 922 -19.56 -72.22 -99.67
C GLU A 922 -20.19 -72.37 -98.28
N GLY A 923 -19.53 -71.86 -97.22
CA GLY A 923 -20.07 -71.86 -95.87
C GLY A 923 -21.11 -70.78 -95.58
N ASP A 924 -21.03 -69.61 -96.23
CA ASP A 924 -22.05 -68.56 -96.21
C ASP A 924 -22.22 -67.93 -97.61
N PRO A 925 -23.13 -68.46 -98.46
CA PRO A 925 -23.34 -67.95 -99.82
C PRO A 925 -23.77 -66.48 -99.94
N GLU A 926 -24.12 -65.79 -98.85
CA GLU A 926 -24.33 -64.33 -98.87
C GLU A 926 -23.00 -63.56 -98.92
N ARG A 927 -21.86 -64.21 -98.63
CA ARG A 927 -20.51 -63.63 -98.76
C ARG A 927 -19.99 -63.88 -100.17
N ALA A 928 -20.03 -62.83 -100.98
CA ALA A 928 -19.53 -62.83 -102.34
C ALA A 928 -18.72 -61.55 -102.65
N VAL A 929 -17.70 -61.67 -103.49
CA VAL A 929 -16.89 -60.56 -104.02
C VAL A 929 -16.63 -60.80 -105.51
N ALA A 930 -16.53 -59.74 -106.32
CA ALA A 930 -16.24 -59.86 -107.74
C ALA A 930 -15.43 -58.67 -108.28
N GLY A 931 -14.68 -58.89 -109.35
CA GLY A 931 -13.95 -57.84 -110.08
C GLY A 931 -13.69 -58.20 -111.54
N SER A 932 -13.22 -57.23 -112.32
CA SER A 932 -13.17 -57.33 -113.78
C SER A 932 -11.74 -57.36 -114.33
N LEU A 933 -11.50 -58.24 -115.31
CA LEU A 933 -10.24 -58.48 -116.00
C LEU A 933 -10.39 -58.17 -117.49
N LYS A 934 -9.61 -57.23 -118.02
CA LYS A 934 -9.66 -56.80 -119.44
C LYS A 934 -8.50 -57.38 -120.25
N THR A 935 -8.78 -57.87 -121.46
CA THR A 935 -7.79 -58.41 -122.43
C THR A 935 -7.94 -57.71 -123.79
N MET A 936 -6.85 -57.48 -124.53
CA MET A 936 -6.85 -56.74 -125.82
C MET A 936 -5.95 -57.40 -126.91
N VAL A 937 -6.26 -57.17 -128.19
CA VAL A 937 -5.55 -57.76 -129.35
C VAL A 937 -4.51 -56.84 -129.98
N TYR A 938 -3.36 -57.38 -130.38
CA TYR A 938 -2.29 -56.65 -131.07
C TYR A 938 -1.60 -57.44 -132.20
N TYR A 939 -1.22 -56.78 -133.31
CA TYR A 939 -0.44 -57.37 -134.43
C TYR A 939 0.97 -56.75 -134.58
N ARG A 940 1.94 -57.55 -135.08
CA ARG A 940 3.20 -57.09 -135.68
C ARG A 940 3.18 -57.33 -137.20
N LEU A 941 3.57 -56.34 -137.99
CA LEU A 941 3.66 -56.42 -139.46
C LEU A 941 4.92 -57.18 -139.93
N LEU A 942 4.76 -58.02 -140.96
CA LEU A 942 5.82 -58.67 -141.74
C LEU A 942 5.46 -58.53 -143.24
N MET A 943 6.41 -58.07 -144.08
CA MET A 943 6.27 -58.03 -145.55
C MET A 943 7.19 -59.08 -146.23
N PRO A 944 6.80 -59.73 -147.34
CA PRO A 944 7.64 -60.70 -148.04
C PRO A 944 8.35 -60.17 -149.31
N THR A 945 9.68 -60.41 -149.37
CA THR A 945 10.57 -60.63 -150.53
C THR A 945 10.70 -59.61 -151.69
N MET A 946 11.88 -58.94 -151.69
CA MET A 946 12.77 -58.57 -152.83
C MET A 946 12.40 -57.58 -153.97
N TYR A 947 13.32 -56.61 -154.12
CA TYR A 947 13.86 -55.96 -155.33
C TYR A 947 13.43 -54.54 -155.76
N ALA A 948 14.27 -53.94 -156.62
CA ALA A 948 14.64 -52.52 -156.60
C ALA A 948 14.02 -51.63 -157.71
N ALA A 949 14.26 -50.33 -157.55
CA ALA A 949 14.15 -49.24 -158.54
C ALA A 949 12.75 -48.83 -159.04
N LEU A 950 12.22 -47.75 -158.46
CA LEU A 950 11.40 -46.75 -159.17
C LEU A 950 11.54 -45.38 -158.48
N ARG A 951 12.14 -44.41 -159.19
CA ARG A 951 12.29 -43.02 -158.77
C ARG A 951 11.19 -42.15 -159.40
N SER A 952 10.85 -41.06 -158.70
CA SER A 952 10.47 -39.73 -159.23
C SER A 952 9.04 -39.47 -159.74
N TRP A 953 8.63 -38.20 -159.60
CA TRP A 953 7.35 -37.56 -159.98
C TRP A 953 6.13 -38.01 -159.14
N SER A 954 5.19 -37.14 -158.73
CA SER A 954 5.20 -35.67 -158.65
C SER A 954 4.16 -35.23 -157.59
N ARG A 955 4.20 -34.03 -157.03
CA ARG A 955 5.11 -32.91 -157.33
C ARG A 955 6.25 -32.84 -156.33
#